data_AF-A0A6A6ATJ4-F1
#
_entry.id   AF-A0A6A6ATJ4-F1
#
_cell.length_a   1.000
_cell.length_b   1.000
_cell.length_c   1.000
_cell.angle_alpha   90.00
_cell.angle_beta   90.00
_cell.angle_gamma   90.00
#
_symmetry.space_group_name_H-M   'P 1'
#
loop_
_entity.id
_entity.type
_entity.pdbx_description
1 polymer ?
#
loop_
_entity_poly.entity_id
_entity_poly.type
_entity_poly.pdbx_seq_one_letter_code
_entity_poly.pdbx_strand_id
1 'polypeptide(L)'
;MNTELLYQQLEESRVKSTSGVYFILPLKLRDILTPAQVDLAVQEINCEAHERIGLSRKLVEDGLVTFAILIWMRRTSAIVRFRDFECLDRKLPLDETKAREIAPEFGISFAREVQWQFLPYFFQSDMCDYHRHIHDAGMVFPFVGQVEDIGEGGFGKVTKLEIPASLQGFYRETVGTVAVVRKSVVYRKRYTKDRYDQLFLKEMKSLRLLHRLKHPNIIPLLGSYTHQQEHNFLFPYFPMDLAHFLQLDTRFGDFRWDFTFPLALRGLASALEHTHDLHLELEQNGLNLDATGYHHDLRPANILVRGNTYILADFGLGGMKDEGMKSTTPWKMGTGDYLAPESRDAATFANQLVGRSIDVWAFGCLLAELATYIHRGPKGVEQFRVAREGELRPGWISTYFYSSSGQLKPSVREWLQELGNTSSTLTQDLVQVAFLALEPAVESRPSMHQIRFALDIRGFRALVSAVCNSFDQFLGCSSAGQDTECTQQASMWFELERVRVFGRLLLSQASEQNSVFTEEDTIQACYKKLQSLFCTINAELGLHDAKGSQSVESFIEIRKSFEERIQCLVQDLWDFLPSACFRKIQQIWIQSMQEDDIERLNNIDASLQAHRRQDMRDMGAIAKMKALRLQLENDTTSGTAQLLRPREDLSDLQLSNGHTYGKFRGGRVLVEWMYYRPQWESIPEVQRLMVMELKARGFSIDPEPTGLRMLKCLGFVEEAGNQGRRHGYGFLYKLPEQVEGYCFVPPVTLKQLLSLGMDRQLGSESQAPLRGKFLLAHSLALFFEKFYTVGCVHETFSSKNVIFAHTSLEMFASTNTWSQPYVVGFQKSRPDGESWATEGPPDETDFSEYEHPEYREGGRFLLEYDVYSLGLVLLEIGSWIPLQKFSQKRGHRTLGTREFRKVLLEKYVPRLEATVGTVYSKAVSACLDGSLVLRSDKVASDDLESSVFGEYIEKVVNPLEELSQLRI
;
A
#
# COMPACT_ATOMS: atom_id res chain seq x y z
N MET A 1 9.70 -20.71 -64.83
CA MET A 1 11.01 -20.65 -64.17
C MET A 1 10.79 -20.22 -62.75
N ASN A 2 11.20 -21.02 -61.77
CA ASN A 2 11.14 -20.73 -60.34
C ASN A 2 11.87 -19.42 -60.00
N THR A 3 12.98 -19.10 -60.69
CA THR A 3 13.68 -17.82 -60.52
C THR A 3 12.84 -16.59 -60.89
N GLU A 4 11.98 -16.69 -61.92
CA GLU A 4 11.05 -15.61 -62.29
C GLU A 4 9.89 -15.48 -61.30
N LEU A 5 9.40 -16.61 -60.78
CA LEU A 5 8.39 -16.61 -59.72
C LEU A 5 8.93 -15.94 -58.44
N LEU A 6 10.16 -16.25 -58.06
CA LEU A 6 10.83 -15.60 -56.93
C LEU A 6 11.03 -14.09 -57.16
N TYR A 7 11.35 -13.67 -58.39
CA TYR A 7 11.40 -12.25 -58.75
C TYR A 7 10.06 -11.55 -58.50
N GLN A 8 8.96 -12.13 -58.99
CA GLN A 8 7.61 -11.58 -58.79
C GLN A 8 7.24 -11.51 -57.30
N GLN A 9 7.54 -12.56 -56.54
CA GLN A 9 7.32 -12.57 -55.09
C GLN A 9 8.14 -11.51 -54.36
N LEU A 10 9.42 -11.32 -54.74
CA LEU A 10 10.26 -10.24 -54.20
C LEU A 10 9.67 -8.87 -54.55
N GLU A 11 9.23 -8.66 -55.78
CA GLU A 11 8.63 -7.41 -56.25
C GLU A 11 7.37 -7.04 -55.47
N GLU A 12 6.46 -7.99 -55.29
CA GLU A 12 5.21 -7.85 -54.53
C GLU A 12 5.45 -7.61 -53.03
N SER A 13 6.60 -8.08 -52.50
CA SER A 13 6.94 -7.96 -51.08
C SER A 13 7.63 -6.65 -50.68
N ARG A 14 7.97 -5.79 -51.64
CA ARG A 14 8.70 -4.54 -51.37
C ARG A 14 7.83 -3.57 -50.58
N VAL A 15 8.47 -2.91 -49.62
CA VAL A 15 7.90 -1.85 -48.81
C VAL A 15 8.51 -0.52 -49.25
N LYS A 16 7.68 0.52 -49.40
CA LYS A 16 8.14 1.86 -49.74
C LYS A 16 8.47 2.64 -48.47
N SER A 17 9.66 3.21 -48.40
CA SER A 17 10.05 4.11 -47.33
C SER A 17 9.38 5.48 -47.46
N THR A 18 9.40 6.28 -46.40
CA THR A 18 8.94 7.68 -46.40
C THR A 18 9.77 8.58 -47.30
N SER A 19 11.03 8.22 -47.59
CA SER A 19 11.87 8.89 -48.60
C SER A 19 11.56 8.47 -50.05
N GLY A 20 10.63 7.54 -50.24
CA GLY A 20 10.18 7.06 -51.55
C GLY A 20 11.01 5.92 -52.13
N VAL A 21 11.97 5.37 -51.38
CA VAL A 21 12.85 4.26 -51.80
C VAL A 21 12.24 2.93 -51.37
N TYR A 22 12.26 1.92 -52.24
CA TYR A 22 11.75 0.59 -51.91
C TYR A 22 12.82 -0.26 -51.22
N PHE A 23 12.39 -1.10 -50.27
CA PHE A 23 13.24 -2.09 -49.61
C PHE A 23 12.45 -3.37 -49.30
N ILE A 24 13.14 -4.45 -48.96
CA ILE A 24 12.55 -5.73 -48.57
C ILE A 24 12.82 -6.03 -47.10
N LEU A 25 11.80 -6.50 -46.39
CA LEU A 25 11.94 -6.91 -44.99
C LEU A 25 12.72 -8.22 -44.90
N PRO A 26 13.75 -8.32 -44.02
CA PRO A 26 14.54 -9.55 -43.87
C PRO A 26 13.72 -10.80 -43.55
N LEU A 27 12.62 -10.67 -42.79
CA LEU A 27 11.72 -11.79 -42.51
C LEU A 27 10.98 -12.26 -43.77
N LYS A 28 10.45 -11.32 -44.58
CA LYS A 28 9.80 -11.66 -45.85
C LYS A 28 10.76 -12.30 -46.84
N LEU A 29 12.02 -11.87 -46.83
CA LEU A 29 13.05 -12.49 -47.64
C LEU A 29 13.23 -13.98 -47.30
N ARG A 30 13.22 -14.34 -46.02
CA ARG A 30 13.31 -15.73 -45.56
C ARG A 30 12.04 -16.54 -45.86
N ASP A 31 10.88 -15.90 -45.82
CA ASP A 31 9.61 -16.53 -46.21
C ASP A 31 9.55 -16.84 -47.72
N ILE A 32 10.17 -15.99 -48.55
CA ILE A 32 10.21 -16.13 -50.02
C ILE A 32 11.33 -17.08 -50.47
N LEU A 33 12.48 -17.06 -49.79
CA LEU A 33 13.63 -17.89 -50.11
C LEU A 33 13.78 -19.02 -49.11
N THR A 34 12.76 -19.88 -49.01
CA THR A 34 12.83 -21.10 -48.21
C THR A 34 13.89 -22.06 -48.78
N PRO A 35 14.45 -22.98 -47.98
CA PRO A 35 15.45 -23.95 -48.47
C PRO A 35 14.98 -24.71 -49.72
N ALA A 36 13.71 -25.10 -49.77
CA ALA A 36 13.13 -25.78 -50.93
C ALA A 36 13.06 -24.89 -52.18
N GLN A 37 12.71 -23.62 -52.02
CA GLN A 37 12.68 -22.66 -53.14
C GLN A 37 14.09 -22.32 -53.62
N VAL A 38 15.06 -22.22 -52.72
CA VAL A 38 16.47 -22.03 -53.07
C VAL A 38 16.98 -23.24 -53.86
N ASP A 39 16.67 -24.46 -53.44
CA ASP A 39 17.05 -25.68 -54.16
C ASP A 39 16.49 -25.71 -55.60
N LEU A 40 15.19 -25.42 -55.76
CA LEU A 40 14.55 -25.35 -57.07
C LEU A 40 15.14 -24.24 -57.94
N ALA A 41 15.43 -23.07 -57.37
CA ALA A 41 16.04 -21.96 -58.10
C ALA A 41 17.48 -22.29 -58.54
N VAL A 42 18.27 -22.95 -57.70
CA VAL A 42 19.66 -23.36 -58.00
C VAL A 42 19.73 -24.37 -59.14
N GLN A 43 18.72 -25.23 -59.30
CA GLN A 43 18.62 -26.15 -60.45
C GLN A 43 18.48 -25.42 -61.79
N GLU A 44 17.89 -24.23 -61.79
CA GLU A 44 17.69 -23.41 -63.00
C GLU A 44 18.88 -22.50 -63.32
N ILE A 45 19.86 -22.38 -62.41
CA ILE A 45 21.04 -21.53 -62.63
C ILE A 45 21.93 -22.13 -63.72
N ASN A 46 22.30 -21.29 -64.69
CA ASN A 46 23.28 -21.63 -65.72
C ASN A 46 24.71 -21.65 -65.14
N CYS A 47 25.12 -22.81 -64.62
CA CYS A 47 26.46 -23.09 -64.09
C CYS A 47 26.86 -24.55 -64.34
N GLU A 48 28.16 -24.85 -64.22
CA GLU A 48 28.71 -26.19 -64.41
C GLU A 48 28.26 -27.15 -63.30
N ALA A 49 28.17 -28.45 -63.61
CA ALA A 49 27.67 -29.45 -62.67
C ALA A 49 28.45 -29.48 -61.35
N HIS A 50 29.78 -29.26 -61.40
CA HIS A 50 30.63 -29.22 -60.22
C HIS A 50 30.45 -27.94 -59.38
N GLU A 51 30.08 -26.82 -60.00
CA GLU A 51 29.81 -25.55 -59.31
C GLU A 51 28.47 -25.57 -58.58
N ARG A 52 27.51 -26.38 -59.03
CA ARG A 52 26.18 -26.51 -58.41
C ARG A 52 26.20 -27.31 -57.11
N ILE A 53 27.17 -28.21 -56.93
CA ILE A 53 27.24 -29.10 -55.75
C ILE A 53 27.44 -28.26 -54.48
N GLY A 54 26.54 -28.45 -53.50
CA GLY A 54 26.59 -27.76 -52.21
C GLY A 54 26.20 -26.27 -52.25
N LEU A 55 25.88 -25.72 -53.43
CA LEU A 55 25.54 -24.31 -53.58
C LEU A 55 24.28 -23.92 -52.79
N SER A 56 23.19 -24.68 -52.90
CA SER A 56 21.95 -24.38 -52.15
C SER A 56 22.17 -24.35 -50.64
N ARG A 57 22.91 -25.33 -50.10
CA ARG A 57 23.25 -25.38 -48.67
C ARG A 57 24.01 -24.12 -48.26
N LYS A 58 25.02 -23.73 -49.05
CA LYS A 58 25.82 -22.54 -48.79
C LYS A 58 24.99 -21.25 -48.84
N LEU A 59 24.01 -21.17 -49.74
CA LEU A 59 23.12 -20.01 -49.84
C LEU A 59 22.16 -19.92 -48.66
N VAL A 60 21.57 -21.03 -48.22
CA VAL A 60 20.72 -21.07 -47.02
C VAL A 60 21.51 -20.68 -45.76
N GLU A 61 22.79 -21.05 -45.69
CA GLU A 61 23.66 -20.71 -44.56
C GLU A 61 24.13 -19.26 -44.55
N ASP A 62 24.48 -18.67 -45.71
CA ASP A 62 25.25 -17.42 -45.78
C ASP A 62 25.09 -16.65 -47.10
N GLY A 63 24.01 -16.84 -47.87
CA GLY A 63 23.90 -16.23 -49.21
C GLY A 63 22.50 -15.85 -49.67
N LEU A 64 21.51 -15.83 -48.78
CA LEU A 64 20.11 -15.53 -49.13
C LEU A 64 19.93 -14.10 -49.63
N VAL A 65 20.53 -13.11 -48.96
CA VAL A 65 20.45 -11.69 -49.33
C VAL A 65 21.14 -11.44 -50.66
N THR A 66 22.36 -11.96 -50.81
CA THR A 66 23.16 -11.87 -52.03
C THR A 66 22.42 -12.51 -53.20
N PHE A 67 21.83 -13.70 -53.00
CA PHE A 67 21.07 -14.39 -54.04
C PHE A 67 19.79 -13.64 -54.40
N ALA A 68 19.07 -13.06 -53.42
CA ALA A 68 17.90 -12.23 -53.66
C ALA A 68 18.22 -11.00 -54.52
N ILE A 69 19.34 -10.32 -54.24
CA ILE A 69 19.82 -9.18 -55.06
C ILE A 69 20.09 -9.65 -56.49
N LEU A 70 20.71 -10.81 -56.68
CA LEU A 70 21.00 -11.33 -58.02
C LEU A 70 19.73 -11.80 -58.76
N ILE A 71 18.73 -12.34 -58.06
CA ILE A 71 17.40 -12.60 -58.62
C ILE A 71 16.77 -11.29 -59.09
N TRP A 72 16.79 -10.26 -58.24
CA TRP A 72 16.28 -8.92 -58.55
C TRP A 72 16.93 -8.30 -59.79
N MET A 73 18.26 -8.44 -59.91
CA MET A 73 19.01 -7.95 -61.06
C MET A 73 18.88 -8.84 -62.30
N ARG A 74 18.20 -9.99 -62.23
CA ARG A 74 18.13 -11.01 -63.28
C ARG A 74 19.54 -11.48 -63.71
N ARG A 75 20.39 -11.76 -62.72
CA ARG A 75 21.81 -12.15 -62.85
C ARG A 75 22.17 -13.33 -61.94
N THR A 76 21.27 -14.31 -61.80
CA THR A 76 21.41 -15.44 -60.86
C THR A 76 22.67 -16.29 -61.05
N SER A 77 23.19 -16.44 -62.28
CA SER A 77 24.44 -17.17 -62.55
C SER A 77 25.68 -16.55 -61.90
N ALA A 78 25.64 -15.27 -61.56
CA ALA A 78 26.76 -14.62 -60.90
C ALA A 78 26.96 -15.10 -59.45
N ILE A 79 26.00 -15.82 -58.85
CA ILE A 79 26.13 -16.29 -57.47
C ILE A 79 27.35 -17.20 -57.26
N VAL A 80 27.77 -17.93 -58.31
CA VAL A 80 28.99 -18.73 -58.32
C VAL A 80 30.21 -17.84 -58.10
N ARG A 81 30.32 -16.72 -58.83
CA ARG A 81 31.39 -15.73 -58.64
C ARG A 81 31.38 -15.14 -57.23
N PHE A 82 30.22 -14.72 -56.72
CA PHE A 82 30.13 -14.16 -55.36
C PHE A 82 30.56 -15.18 -54.29
N ARG A 83 30.22 -16.46 -54.45
CA ARG A 83 30.69 -17.55 -53.58
C ARG A 83 32.20 -17.74 -53.68
N ASP A 84 32.74 -17.81 -54.90
CA ASP A 84 34.17 -18.10 -55.12
C ASP A 84 35.08 -16.98 -54.62
N PHE A 85 34.58 -15.74 -54.62
CA PHE A 85 35.21 -14.59 -53.98
C PHE A 85 34.94 -14.49 -52.46
N GLU A 86 34.23 -15.46 -51.87
CA GLU A 86 33.80 -15.48 -50.46
C GLU A 86 33.02 -14.22 -50.02
N CYS A 87 32.34 -13.58 -50.97
CA CYS A 87 31.63 -12.32 -50.79
C CYS A 87 30.11 -12.53 -50.84
N LEU A 88 29.59 -13.36 -49.94
CA LEU A 88 28.14 -13.54 -49.74
C LEU A 88 27.62 -12.64 -48.60
N ASP A 89 26.58 -13.05 -47.88
CA ASP A 89 25.81 -12.17 -46.98
C ASP A 89 26.65 -11.56 -45.86
N ARG A 90 27.56 -12.33 -45.24
CA ARG A 90 28.48 -11.84 -44.20
C ARG A 90 29.45 -10.74 -44.65
N LYS A 91 29.66 -10.56 -45.95
CA LYS A 91 30.55 -9.52 -46.49
C LYS A 91 29.79 -8.29 -47.00
N LEU A 92 28.46 -8.31 -46.97
CA LEU A 92 27.66 -7.14 -47.28
C LEU A 92 27.76 -6.09 -46.16
N PRO A 93 27.70 -4.78 -46.46
CA PRO A 93 27.65 -4.21 -47.81
C PRO A 93 29.01 -4.25 -48.51
N LEU A 94 29.01 -4.47 -49.83
CA LEU A 94 30.23 -4.44 -50.64
C LEU A 94 30.53 -3.02 -51.13
N ASP A 95 31.81 -2.64 -51.12
CA ASP A 95 32.25 -1.41 -51.78
C ASP A 95 32.25 -1.55 -53.32
N GLU A 96 32.26 -0.42 -54.02
CA GLU A 96 32.20 -0.40 -55.49
C GLU A 96 33.39 -1.09 -56.17
N THR A 97 34.57 -1.08 -55.54
CA THR A 97 35.79 -1.66 -56.11
C THR A 97 35.69 -3.18 -56.04
N LYS A 98 35.31 -3.71 -54.88
CA LYS A 98 35.18 -5.15 -54.66
C LYS A 98 34.02 -5.73 -55.45
N ALA A 99 32.87 -5.04 -55.50
CA ALA A 99 31.74 -5.48 -56.31
C ALA A 99 32.07 -5.50 -57.81
N ARG A 100 32.83 -4.50 -58.31
CA ARG A 100 33.32 -4.46 -59.70
C ARG A 100 34.31 -5.59 -60.02
N GLU A 101 35.16 -5.96 -59.06
CA GLU A 101 36.07 -7.10 -59.20
C GLU A 101 35.31 -8.41 -59.39
N ILE A 102 34.28 -8.65 -58.56
CA ILE A 102 33.47 -9.87 -58.58
C ILE A 102 32.60 -9.94 -59.84
N ALA A 103 31.98 -8.81 -60.22
CA ALA A 103 31.08 -8.71 -61.35
C ALA A 103 31.34 -7.42 -62.15
N PRO A 104 32.27 -7.42 -63.11
CA PRO A 104 32.63 -6.21 -63.87
C PRO A 104 31.46 -5.57 -64.61
N GLU A 105 30.48 -6.38 -65.04
CA GLU A 105 29.36 -5.90 -65.86
C GLU A 105 28.32 -5.08 -65.05
N PHE A 106 28.13 -5.37 -63.77
CA PHE A 106 27.04 -4.78 -62.97
C PHE A 106 27.38 -4.52 -61.50
N GLY A 107 28.60 -4.83 -61.05
CA GLY A 107 29.03 -4.74 -59.66
C GLY A 107 28.93 -3.33 -59.06
N ILE A 108 29.15 -2.30 -59.87
CA ILE A 108 28.94 -0.91 -59.43
C ILE A 108 27.46 -0.67 -59.09
N SER A 109 26.53 -1.11 -59.95
CA SER A 109 25.09 -0.96 -59.71
C SER A 109 24.64 -1.84 -58.54
N PHE A 110 25.19 -3.05 -58.39
CA PHE A 110 24.99 -3.90 -57.21
C PHE A 110 25.33 -3.13 -55.93
N ALA A 111 26.53 -2.56 -55.85
CA ALA A 111 27.02 -1.88 -54.65
C ALA A 111 26.33 -0.53 -54.38
N ARG A 112 26.06 0.26 -55.43
CA ARG A 112 25.59 1.63 -55.25
C ARG A 112 24.06 1.74 -55.19
N GLU A 113 23.35 0.91 -55.94
CA GLU A 113 21.92 1.12 -56.25
C GLU A 113 21.01 0.02 -55.68
N VAL A 114 21.46 -1.24 -55.72
CA VAL A 114 20.57 -2.39 -55.43
C VAL A 114 20.74 -2.94 -54.02
N GLN A 115 21.97 -3.13 -53.52
CA GLN A 115 22.19 -3.84 -52.24
C GLN A 115 21.44 -3.20 -51.06
N TRP A 116 21.32 -1.88 -51.04
CA TRP A 116 20.65 -1.15 -49.96
C TRP A 116 19.14 -1.39 -49.87
N GLN A 117 18.50 -1.83 -50.97
CA GLN A 117 17.09 -2.25 -50.96
C GLN A 117 16.89 -3.57 -50.20
N PHE A 118 17.95 -4.37 -50.07
CA PHE A 118 17.95 -5.66 -49.38
C PHE A 118 18.66 -5.59 -48.01
N LEU A 119 19.30 -4.46 -47.73
CA LEU A 119 20.01 -4.16 -46.48
C LEU A 119 19.45 -2.87 -45.84
N PRO A 120 18.15 -2.82 -45.51
CA PRO A 120 17.61 -1.67 -44.80
C PRO A 120 18.26 -1.51 -43.41
N TYR A 121 18.38 -0.28 -42.94
CA TYR A 121 19.01 0.01 -41.65
C TYR A 121 18.25 -0.66 -40.49
N PHE A 122 18.96 -1.41 -39.66
CA PHE A 122 18.39 -1.96 -38.43
C PHE A 122 18.71 -1.04 -37.24
N PHE A 123 17.68 -0.55 -36.56
CA PHE A 123 17.86 0.29 -35.38
C PHE A 123 18.23 -0.55 -34.15
N GLN A 124 19.51 -0.50 -33.75
CA GLN A 124 20.06 -1.28 -32.64
C GLN A 124 19.55 -0.78 -31.29
N SER A 125 19.37 -1.69 -30.32
CA SER A 125 18.90 -1.34 -28.97
C SER A 125 19.87 -0.48 -28.16
N ASP A 126 21.16 -0.49 -28.52
CA ASP A 126 22.24 0.23 -27.82
C ASP A 126 22.45 1.67 -28.33
N MET A 127 21.59 2.15 -29.25
CA MET A 127 21.71 3.50 -29.82
C MET A 127 21.47 4.62 -28.78
N CYS A 128 20.85 4.32 -27.65
CA CYS A 128 20.73 5.22 -26.51
C CYS A 128 22.10 5.48 -25.84
N ASP A 129 22.93 4.44 -25.76
CA ASP A 129 24.25 4.47 -25.14
C ASP A 129 25.31 5.01 -26.11
N TYR A 130 25.24 4.62 -27.39
CA TYR A 130 26.26 4.94 -28.40
C TYR A 130 25.69 5.71 -29.58
N HIS A 131 26.38 6.79 -29.97
CA HIS A 131 25.94 7.64 -31.08
C HIS A 131 26.36 6.98 -32.38
N ARG A 132 25.44 6.87 -33.33
CA ARG A 132 25.73 6.23 -34.62
C ARG A 132 26.00 7.29 -35.70
N HIS A 133 27.23 7.34 -36.21
CA HIS A 133 27.51 8.03 -37.46
C HIS A 133 27.27 7.06 -38.62
N ILE A 134 26.27 7.36 -39.44
CA ILE A 134 25.87 6.54 -40.58
C ILE A 134 26.42 7.23 -41.83
N HIS A 135 27.49 6.68 -42.38
CA HIS A 135 28.24 7.28 -43.49
C HIS A 135 27.74 6.86 -44.88
N ASP A 136 27.04 5.73 -44.94
CA ASP A 136 26.53 5.16 -46.19
C ASP A 136 25.41 6.02 -46.77
N ALA A 137 25.72 6.74 -47.85
CA ALA A 137 24.78 7.63 -48.52
C ALA A 137 23.58 6.87 -49.14
N GLY A 138 23.80 5.60 -49.55
CA GLY A 138 22.77 4.74 -50.14
C GLY A 138 21.90 3.99 -49.13
N MET A 139 22.21 4.05 -47.83
CA MET A 139 21.49 3.32 -46.79
C MET A 139 20.00 3.70 -46.75
N VAL A 140 19.12 2.70 -46.81
CA VAL A 140 17.68 2.90 -46.71
C VAL A 140 17.25 2.86 -45.25
N PHE A 141 16.78 4.01 -44.73
CA PHE A 141 16.14 4.06 -43.43
C PHE A 141 14.71 3.53 -43.56
N PRO A 142 14.33 2.47 -42.82
CA PRO A 142 13.04 1.81 -42.98
C PRO A 142 11.93 2.55 -42.24
N PHE A 143 11.87 3.88 -42.38
CA PHE A 143 10.69 4.64 -41.96
C PHE A 143 9.59 4.42 -42.99
N VAL A 144 8.41 4.03 -42.55
CA VAL A 144 7.25 3.70 -43.38
C VAL A 144 6.02 4.49 -42.93
N GLY A 145 4.92 4.35 -43.67
CA GLY A 145 3.65 4.98 -43.32
C GLY A 145 3.60 6.49 -43.59
N GLN A 146 2.67 7.16 -42.93
CA GLN A 146 2.47 8.60 -43.06
C GLN A 146 3.41 9.35 -42.11
N VAL A 147 4.10 10.35 -42.64
CA VAL A 147 4.93 11.27 -41.86
C VAL A 147 4.03 12.35 -41.27
N GLU A 148 3.98 12.48 -39.95
CA GLU A 148 3.24 13.53 -39.26
C GLU A 148 4.22 14.51 -38.61
N ASP A 149 4.17 15.77 -39.00
CA ASP A 149 4.94 16.84 -38.34
C ASP A 149 4.22 17.23 -37.05
N ILE A 150 4.82 16.88 -35.90
CA ILE A 150 4.25 17.14 -34.56
C ILE A 150 4.54 18.58 -34.12
N GLY A 151 5.71 19.12 -34.49
CA GLY A 151 6.05 20.48 -34.14
C GLY A 151 7.38 20.96 -34.73
N GLU A 152 7.49 22.28 -34.87
CA GLU A 152 8.70 22.99 -35.29
C GLU A 152 8.97 24.13 -34.30
N GLY A 153 10.14 24.12 -33.65
CA GLY A 153 10.44 25.07 -32.57
C GLY A 153 11.88 25.56 -32.53
N GLY A 154 12.24 26.22 -31.43
CA GLY A 154 13.61 26.71 -31.16
C GLY A 154 14.69 25.61 -31.14
N PHE A 155 14.26 24.36 -30.96
CA PHE A 155 15.08 23.21 -30.56
C PHE A 155 15.15 22.09 -31.60
N GLY A 156 14.47 22.22 -32.74
CA GLY A 156 14.48 21.20 -33.79
C GLY A 156 13.13 21.03 -34.48
N LYS A 157 13.11 20.15 -35.48
CA LYS A 157 11.90 19.65 -36.15
C LYS A 157 11.55 18.30 -35.54
N VAL A 158 10.31 18.14 -35.08
CA VAL A 158 9.81 16.91 -34.43
C VAL A 158 8.79 16.24 -35.34
N THR A 159 9.06 15.00 -35.70
CA THR A 159 8.28 14.25 -36.69
C THR A 159 7.97 12.85 -36.17
N LYS A 160 6.71 12.41 -36.30
CA LYS A 160 6.29 11.03 -36.07
C LYS A 160 6.61 10.16 -37.29
N LEU A 161 7.16 8.98 -37.03
CA LEU A 161 7.52 8.00 -38.06
C LEU A 161 7.13 6.60 -37.59
N GLU A 162 6.94 5.66 -38.51
CA GLU A 162 6.76 4.25 -38.19
C GLU A 162 7.97 3.42 -38.66
N ILE A 163 8.36 2.42 -37.87
CA ILE A 163 9.42 1.47 -38.22
C ILE A 163 8.84 0.06 -38.19
N PRO A 164 9.07 -0.80 -39.21
CA PRO A 164 8.71 -2.21 -39.15
C PRO A 164 9.35 -2.89 -37.92
N ALA A 165 8.56 -3.65 -37.17
CA ALA A 165 8.98 -4.28 -35.92
C ALA A 165 10.25 -5.15 -36.07
N SER A 166 10.44 -5.77 -37.25
CA SER A 166 11.61 -6.59 -37.58
C SER A 166 12.91 -5.80 -37.84
N LEU A 167 12.85 -4.47 -37.90
CA LEU A 167 13.97 -3.58 -38.20
C LEU A 167 14.35 -2.65 -37.03
N GLN A 168 13.92 -3.01 -35.83
CA GLN A 168 14.24 -2.28 -34.60
C GLN A 168 14.50 -3.26 -33.45
N GLY A 169 15.40 -2.88 -32.54
CA GLY A 169 15.73 -3.63 -31.32
C GLY A 169 15.23 -2.99 -30.02
N PHE A 170 14.53 -1.85 -30.08
CA PHE A 170 14.10 -1.09 -28.90
C PHE A 170 12.97 -1.75 -28.12
N TYR A 171 11.97 -2.30 -28.82
CA TYR A 171 10.78 -2.91 -28.25
C TYR A 171 10.75 -4.41 -28.55
N ARG A 172 10.64 -5.23 -27.50
CA ARG A 172 10.48 -6.68 -27.61
C ARG A 172 9.02 -7.01 -27.96
N GLU A 173 8.82 -8.10 -28.71
CA GLU A 173 7.49 -8.70 -28.93
C GLU A 173 6.46 -7.80 -29.62
N THR A 174 6.86 -7.13 -30.71
CA THR A 174 5.96 -6.32 -31.54
C THR A 174 5.72 -6.97 -32.90
N VAL A 175 4.50 -6.86 -33.41
CA VAL A 175 4.11 -7.31 -34.77
C VAL A 175 3.66 -6.08 -35.56
N GLY A 176 4.03 -6.02 -36.84
CA GLY A 176 3.67 -4.89 -37.71
C GLY A 176 4.68 -3.75 -37.65
N THR A 177 4.24 -2.55 -37.29
CA THR A 177 5.07 -1.33 -37.19
C THR A 177 5.05 -0.76 -35.78
N VAL A 178 6.08 0.00 -35.44
CA VAL A 178 6.24 0.72 -34.17
C VAL A 178 6.36 2.21 -34.46
N ALA A 179 5.54 3.02 -33.80
CA ALA A 179 5.60 4.47 -33.89
C ALA A 179 6.75 5.04 -33.04
N VAL A 180 7.56 5.91 -33.63
CA VAL A 180 8.65 6.64 -32.98
C VAL A 180 8.57 8.13 -33.31
N VAL A 181 9.20 8.94 -32.47
CA VAL A 181 9.37 10.37 -32.69
C VAL A 181 10.82 10.65 -33.02
N ARG A 182 11.07 11.31 -34.15
CA ARG A 182 12.38 11.81 -34.54
C ARG A 182 12.45 13.30 -34.29
N LYS A 183 13.40 13.73 -33.46
CA LYS A 183 13.80 15.13 -33.28
C LYS A 183 15.06 15.40 -34.10
N SER A 184 14.94 16.18 -35.16
CA SER A 184 16.05 16.60 -36.01
C SER A 184 16.54 17.97 -35.57
N VAL A 185 17.84 18.09 -35.30
CA VAL A 185 18.45 19.39 -34.94
C VAL A 185 18.46 20.28 -36.18
N VAL A 186 17.80 21.44 -36.11
CA VAL A 186 17.66 22.34 -37.27
C VAL A 186 18.94 23.15 -37.49
N TYR A 187 19.55 22.97 -38.67
CA TYR A 187 20.63 23.83 -39.12
C TYR A 187 20.09 25.22 -39.47
N ARG A 188 20.46 26.24 -38.71
CA ARG A 188 20.13 27.63 -39.02
C ARG A 188 21.27 28.25 -39.81
N LYS A 189 20.99 28.85 -40.98
CA LYS A 189 21.99 29.51 -41.85
C LYS A 189 22.89 30.55 -41.14
N ARG A 190 22.47 31.05 -39.97
CA ARG A 190 23.23 32.01 -39.13
C ARG A 190 24.24 31.33 -38.20
N TYR A 191 24.27 30.01 -38.11
CA TYR A 191 25.18 29.26 -37.25
C TYR A 191 26.34 28.68 -38.08
N THR A 192 27.55 28.77 -37.52
CA THR A 192 28.69 28.00 -38.02
C THR A 192 28.42 26.51 -37.80
N LYS A 193 29.07 25.65 -38.60
CA LYS A 193 28.99 24.20 -38.43
C LYS A 193 29.38 23.78 -36.99
N ASP A 194 30.48 24.33 -36.47
CA ASP A 194 30.89 24.13 -35.07
C ASP A 194 29.79 24.44 -34.05
N ARG A 195 29.04 25.54 -34.25
CA ARG A 195 27.96 25.90 -33.33
C ARG A 195 26.78 24.92 -33.43
N TYR A 196 26.48 24.42 -34.62
CA TYR A 196 25.46 23.39 -34.84
C TYR A 196 25.84 22.08 -34.13
N ASP A 197 27.07 21.63 -34.33
CA ASP A 197 27.60 20.39 -33.75
C ASP A 197 27.70 20.52 -32.21
N GLN A 198 28.13 21.68 -31.68
CA GLN A 198 28.19 21.93 -30.24
C GLN A 198 26.80 21.91 -29.56
N LEU A 199 25.77 22.43 -30.24
CA LEU A 199 24.39 22.37 -29.73
C LEU A 199 23.92 20.92 -29.64
N PHE A 200 24.18 20.13 -30.69
CA PHE A 200 23.87 18.70 -30.70
C PHE A 200 24.61 17.93 -29.60
N LEU A 201 25.93 18.14 -29.46
CA LEU A 201 26.74 17.47 -28.44
C LEU A 201 26.28 17.81 -27.02
N LYS A 202 25.88 19.06 -26.78
CA LYS A 202 25.34 19.48 -25.48
C LYS A 202 24.04 18.74 -25.16
N GLU A 203 23.09 18.72 -26.10
CA GLU A 203 21.81 18.05 -25.92
C GLU A 203 21.97 16.54 -25.77
N MET A 204 22.83 15.91 -26.58
CA MET A 204 23.13 14.48 -26.50
C MET A 204 23.72 14.10 -25.14
N LYS A 205 24.64 14.92 -24.59
CA LYS A 205 25.20 14.70 -23.24
C LYS A 205 24.08 14.74 -22.20
N SER A 206 23.22 15.76 -22.22
CA SER A 206 22.11 15.88 -21.27
C SER A 206 21.12 14.72 -21.36
N LEU A 207 20.69 14.35 -22.57
CA LEU A 207 19.75 13.25 -22.78
C LEU A 207 20.31 11.89 -22.35
N ARG A 208 21.62 11.66 -22.52
CA ARG A 208 22.26 10.43 -22.02
C ARG A 208 22.35 10.38 -20.52
N LEU A 209 22.66 11.50 -19.87
CA LEU A 209 22.68 11.57 -18.41
C LEU A 209 21.28 11.32 -17.84
N LEU A 210 20.25 11.89 -18.45
CA LEU A 210 18.85 11.62 -18.08
C LEU A 210 18.44 10.18 -18.36
N HIS A 211 18.89 9.59 -19.47
CA HIS A 211 18.65 8.18 -19.76
C HIS A 211 19.22 7.25 -18.67
N ARG A 212 20.36 7.60 -18.07
CA ARG A 212 20.95 6.83 -16.96
C ARG A 212 20.10 6.83 -15.69
N LEU A 213 19.25 7.85 -15.47
CA LEU A 213 18.32 7.86 -14.34
C LEU A 213 17.30 6.72 -14.39
N LYS A 214 16.98 6.22 -15.60
CA LYS A 214 15.95 5.19 -15.82
C LYS A 214 14.62 5.47 -15.11
N HIS A 215 14.26 6.74 -14.95
CA HIS A 215 13.08 7.15 -14.20
C HIS A 215 11.80 6.96 -15.04
N PRO A 216 10.70 6.42 -14.48
CA PRO A 216 9.48 6.10 -15.23
C PRO A 216 8.75 7.33 -15.78
N ASN A 217 8.93 8.50 -15.15
CA ASN A 217 8.30 9.77 -15.56
C ASN A 217 9.23 10.68 -16.39
N ILE A 218 10.33 10.17 -16.94
CA ILE A 218 11.22 10.91 -17.85
C ILE A 218 11.21 10.22 -19.20
N ILE A 219 11.11 10.98 -20.30
CA ILE A 219 11.09 10.40 -21.64
C ILE A 219 12.40 9.63 -21.92
N PRO A 220 12.35 8.34 -22.30
CA PRO A 220 13.56 7.59 -22.57
C PRO A 220 14.10 7.93 -23.97
N LEU A 221 15.40 8.12 -24.08
CA LEU A 221 16.09 8.16 -25.38
C LEU A 221 16.12 6.75 -25.97
N LEU A 222 15.55 6.54 -27.16
CA LEU A 222 15.71 5.28 -27.90
C LEU A 222 17.05 5.24 -28.63
N GLY A 223 17.46 6.36 -29.20
CA GLY A 223 18.78 6.45 -29.82
C GLY A 223 19.13 7.80 -30.41
N SER A 224 20.38 7.91 -30.84
CA SER A 224 20.88 9.08 -31.57
C SER A 224 21.71 8.67 -32.77
N TYR A 225 21.55 9.38 -33.88
CA TYR A 225 22.32 9.13 -35.09
C TYR A 225 22.56 10.40 -35.90
N THR A 226 23.63 10.37 -36.70
CA THR A 226 23.93 11.38 -37.71
C THR A 226 23.97 10.71 -39.06
N HIS A 227 23.17 11.20 -40.01
CA HIS A 227 23.17 10.76 -41.40
C HIS A 227 23.11 11.96 -42.32
N GLN A 228 23.92 11.99 -43.38
CA GLN A 228 23.98 13.11 -44.33
C GLN A 228 24.14 14.51 -43.68
N GLN A 229 24.94 14.60 -42.60
CA GLN A 229 25.16 15.81 -41.79
C GLN A 229 23.94 16.30 -40.99
N GLU A 230 22.86 15.51 -40.92
CA GLU A 230 21.71 15.80 -40.07
C GLU A 230 21.80 15.03 -38.75
N HIS A 231 21.75 15.75 -37.63
CA HIS A 231 21.72 15.16 -36.30
C HIS A 231 20.29 14.85 -35.86
N ASN A 232 20.07 13.61 -35.41
CA ASN A 232 18.75 13.10 -35.08
C ASN A 232 18.74 12.36 -33.73
N PHE A 233 17.67 12.57 -32.97
CA PHE A 233 17.32 11.81 -31.78
C PHE A 233 16.01 11.06 -31.99
N LEU A 234 15.92 9.85 -31.45
CA LEU A 234 14.74 8.99 -31.50
C LEU A 234 14.16 8.80 -30.10
N PHE A 235 12.84 8.94 -29.99
CA PHE A 235 12.07 8.79 -28.77
C PHE A 235 10.83 7.93 -29.01
N PRO A 236 10.23 7.35 -27.95
CA PRO A 236 8.91 6.75 -28.04
C PRO A 236 7.87 7.78 -28.50
N TYR A 237 6.90 7.32 -29.28
CA TYR A 237 5.72 8.11 -29.57
C TYR A 237 4.70 7.98 -28.43
N PHE A 238 4.20 9.13 -27.96
CA PHE A 238 3.04 9.22 -27.08
C PHE A 238 1.96 10.04 -27.80
N PRO A 239 0.70 9.56 -27.83
CA PRO A 239 -0.35 10.17 -28.66
C PRO A 239 -0.94 11.45 -28.07
N MET A 240 -0.56 11.84 -26.85
CA MET A 240 -1.18 12.93 -26.11
C MET A 240 -0.12 13.68 -25.31
N ASP A 241 -0.20 15.01 -25.33
CA ASP A 241 0.47 15.90 -24.38
C ASP A 241 -0.56 16.60 -23.50
N LEU A 242 -0.10 17.19 -22.40
CA LEU A 242 -0.97 17.79 -21.41
C LEU A 242 -1.60 19.11 -21.91
N ALA A 243 -0.99 19.81 -22.87
CA ALA A 243 -1.59 21.02 -23.44
C ALA A 243 -2.83 20.70 -24.27
N HIS A 244 -2.80 19.63 -25.06
CA HIS A 244 -3.95 19.11 -25.79
C HIS A 244 -4.96 18.46 -24.85
N PHE A 245 -4.51 17.71 -23.84
CA PHE A 245 -5.38 17.10 -22.84
C PHE A 245 -6.29 18.13 -22.15
N LEU A 246 -5.75 19.29 -21.76
CA LEU A 246 -6.49 20.35 -21.09
C LEU A 246 -7.58 21.01 -21.96
N GLN A 247 -7.62 20.71 -23.26
CA GLN A 247 -8.63 21.21 -24.20
C GLN A 247 -9.75 20.19 -24.46
N LEU A 248 -9.60 18.95 -24.00
CA LEU A 248 -10.59 17.90 -24.24
C LEU A 248 -11.80 18.05 -23.31
N ASP A 249 -13.00 17.98 -23.88
CA ASP A 249 -14.26 17.91 -23.12
C ASP A 249 -14.35 16.61 -22.29
N THR A 250 -13.74 15.53 -22.79
CA THR A 250 -13.66 14.23 -22.11
C THR A 250 -12.22 13.87 -21.80
N ARG A 251 -11.95 13.45 -20.56
CA ARG A 251 -10.61 13.06 -20.11
C ARG A 251 -10.05 11.90 -20.93
N PHE A 252 -8.74 11.94 -21.20
CA PHE A 252 -8.07 10.93 -22.02
C PHE A 252 -7.68 9.68 -21.22
N GLY A 253 -8.06 8.50 -21.73
CA GLY A 253 -7.63 7.20 -21.19
C GLY A 253 -8.02 6.99 -19.71
N ASP A 254 -7.05 6.54 -18.92
CA ASP A 254 -7.26 6.20 -17.51
C ASP A 254 -7.50 7.42 -16.61
N PHE A 255 -7.26 8.65 -17.11
CA PHE A 255 -7.56 9.89 -16.38
C PHE A 255 -9.05 10.16 -16.20
N ARG A 256 -9.94 9.26 -16.66
CA ARG A 256 -11.34 9.27 -16.26
C ARG A 256 -11.53 9.20 -14.74
N TRP A 257 -10.58 8.61 -14.00
CA TRP A 257 -10.65 8.50 -12.55
C TRP A 257 -9.89 9.64 -11.87
N ASP A 258 -10.55 10.35 -10.95
CA ASP A 258 -9.97 11.51 -10.25
C ASP A 258 -8.64 11.21 -9.53
N PHE A 259 -8.50 10.02 -8.95
CA PHE A 259 -7.28 9.65 -8.22
C PHE A 259 -6.04 9.57 -9.13
N THR A 260 -6.15 9.45 -10.46
CA THR A 260 -4.95 9.35 -11.31
C THR A 260 -4.19 10.66 -11.42
N PHE A 261 -4.85 11.81 -11.25
CA PHE A 261 -4.22 13.13 -11.30
C PHE A 261 -3.13 13.32 -10.23
N PRO A 262 -3.41 13.14 -8.92
CA PRO A 262 -2.39 13.30 -7.90
C PRO A 262 -1.26 12.28 -8.04
N LEU A 263 -1.54 11.04 -8.48
CA LEU A 263 -0.51 10.03 -8.75
C LEU A 263 0.41 10.43 -9.91
N ALA A 264 -0.16 10.91 -11.02
CA ALA A 264 0.60 11.34 -12.18
C ALA A 264 1.46 12.58 -11.86
N LEU A 265 0.90 13.53 -11.10
CA LEU A 265 1.60 14.71 -10.59
C LEU A 265 2.74 14.35 -9.64
N ARG A 266 2.52 13.38 -8.76
CA ARG A 266 3.54 12.84 -7.86
C ARG A 266 4.70 12.21 -8.63
N GLY A 267 4.42 11.42 -9.66
CA GLY A 267 5.46 10.86 -10.53
C GLY A 267 6.23 11.94 -11.28
N LEU A 268 5.56 13.00 -11.74
CA LEU A 268 6.21 14.15 -12.36
C LEU A 268 7.08 14.93 -11.36
N ALA A 269 6.62 15.11 -10.12
CA ALA A 269 7.39 15.73 -9.05
C ALA A 269 8.64 14.91 -8.71
N SER A 270 8.51 13.58 -8.65
CA SER A 270 9.64 12.65 -8.47
C SER A 270 10.66 12.75 -9.61
N ALA A 271 10.22 12.85 -10.87
CA ALA A 271 11.13 13.09 -11.99
C ALA A 271 11.91 14.40 -11.82
N LEU A 272 11.25 15.49 -11.45
CA LEU A 272 11.91 16.79 -11.25
C LEU A 272 12.90 16.75 -10.09
N GLU A 273 12.54 16.13 -8.97
CA GLU A 273 13.43 15.88 -7.82
C GLU A 273 14.70 15.12 -8.23
N HIS A 274 14.56 13.98 -8.93
CA HIS A 274 15.71 13.20 -9.40
C HIS A 274 16.59 13.97 -10.40
N THR A 275 16.00 14.86 -11.20
CA THR A 275 16.79 15.74 -12.08
C THR A 275 17.51 16.84 -11.31
N HIS A 276 16.96 17.31 -10.20
CA HIS A 276 17.57 18.31 -9.33
C HIS A 276 18.77 17.74 -8.55
N ASP A 277 18.71 16.47 -8.17
CA ASP A 277 19.69 15.80 -7.31
C ASP A 277 20.71 14.92 -8.07
N LEU A 278 20.86 15.13 -9.38
CA LEU A 278 21.78 14.37 -10.22
C LEU A 278 23.26 14.62 -9.84
N HIS A 279 23.83 13.73 -9.02
CA HIS A 279 25.26 13.69 -8.69
C HIS A 279 25.90 12.51 -9.42
N LEU A 280 27.04 12.71 -10.09
CA LEU A 280 27.75 11.64 -10.80
C LEU A 280 29.20 11.58 -10.36
N GLU A 281 29.51 10.61 -9.50
CA GLU A 281 30.88 10.12 -9.32
C GLU A 281 31.26 9.26 -10.55
N LEU A 282 32.07 9.81 -11.45
CA LEU A 282 32.65 9.05 -12.54
C LEU A 282 34.05 8.59 -12.13
N GLU A 283 34.15 7.45 -11.43
CA GLU A 283 35.42 6.86 -10.98
C GLU A 283 36.41 6.52 -12.11
N GLN A 284 36.01 6.55 -13.39
CA GLN A 284 36.85 6.02 -14.46
C GLN A 284 37.67 7.06 -15.27
N ASN A 285 37.55 8.36 -15.07
CA ASN A 285 38.34 9.35 -15.84
C ASN A 285 38.79 10.63 -15.10
N GLY A 286 38.68 10.69 -13.76
CA GLY A 286 39.23 11.82 -12.98
C GLY A 286 38.58 13.18 -13.26
N LEU A 287 37.36 13.20 -13.81
CA LEU A 287 36.51 14.38 -13.95
C LEU A 287 35.23 14.11 -13.19
N ASN A 288 35.16 14.59 -11.95
CA ASN A 288 33.89 14.74 -11.26
C ASN A 288 33.06 15.77 -12.03
N LEU A 289 31.82 15.42 -12.35
CA LEU A 289 30.87 16.30 -13.02
C LEU A 289 29.68 16.48 -12.09
N ASP A 290 29.77 17.47 -11.20
CA ASP A 290 28.64 17.98 -10.42
C ASP A 290 27.67 18.75 -11.33
N ALA A 291 26.89 18.00 -12.12
CA ALA A 291 25.90 18.56 -13.01
C ALA A 291 24.59 18.87 -12.27
N THR A 292 24.49 20.06 -11.68
CA THR A 292 23.21 20.56 -11.13
C THR A 292 22.17 20.68 -12.25
N GLY A 293 21.14 19.81 -12.23
CA GLY A 293 20.09 19.76 -13.25
C GLY A 293 18.88 20.65 -12.92
N TYR A 294 18.33 21.31 -13.94
CA TYR A 294 17.09 22.09 -13.90
C TYR A 294 16.39 21.93 -15.26
N HIS A 295 15.06 21.93 -15.31
CA HIS A 295 14.31 21.72 -16.57
C HIS A 295 14.21 22.99 -17.43
N HIS A 296 13.99 24.16 -16.81
CA HIS A 296 13.90 25.50 -17.44
C HIS A 296 12.68 25.77 -18.33
N ASP A 297 11.96 24.75 -18.82
CA ASP A 297 10.76 24.92 -19.66
C ASP A 297 9.62 23.97 -19.26
N LEU A 298 9.31 23.89 -17.96
CA LEU A 298 8.19 23.05 -17.48
C LEU A 298 6.86 23.71 -17.86
N ARG A 299 6.11 23.07 -18.77
CA ARG A 299 4.81 23.53 -19.28
C ARG A 299 3.99 22.35 -19.82
N PRO A 300 2.65 22.47 -19.96
CA PRO A 300 1.81 21.36 -20.41
C PRO A 300 2.23 20.71 -21.74
N ALA A 301 2.73 21.49 -22.71
CA ALA A 301 3.16 20.94 -24.00
C ALA A 301 4.42 20.06 -23.91
N ASN A 302 5.18 20.16 -22.82
CA ASN A 302 6.39 19.37 -22.57
C ASN A 302 6.11 18.20 -21.61
N ILE A 303 4.84 17.93 -21.30
CA ILE A 303 4.41 16.82 -20.46
C ILE A 303 3.57 15.88 -21.33
N LEU A 304 4.11 14.70 -21.62
CA LEU A 304 3.44 13.69 -22.42
C LEU A 304 2.59 12.78 -21.51
N VAL A 305 1.51 12.22 -22.06
CA VAL A 305 0.57 11.38 -21.34
C VAL A 305 0.70 9.93 -21.81
N ARG A 306 1.02 9.02 -20.89
CA ARG A 306 1.12 7.57 -21.12
C ARG A 306 0.24 6.82 -20.12
N GLY A 307 -0.90 6.29 -20.58
CA GLY A 307 -1.86 5.63 -19.68
C GLY A 307 -2.34 6.61 -18.61
N ASN A 308 -2.07 6.32 -17.33
CA ASN A 308 -2.33 7.17 -16.17
C ASN A 308 -1.08 7.96 -15.68
N THR A 309 -0.02 8.02 -16.48
CA THR A 309 1.28 8.57 -16.07
C THR A 309 1.66 9.80 -16.90
N TYR A 310 2.21 10.82 -16.24
CA TYR A 310 2.84 11.98 -16.91
C TYR A 310 4.33 11.75 -17.13
N ILE A 311 4.80 12.02 -18.34
CA ILE A 311 6.18 11.84 -18.78
C ILE A 311 6.76 13.21 -19.11
N LEU A 312 7.80 13.61 -18.40
CA LEU A 312 8.55 14.83 -18.66
C LEU A 312 9.34 14.67 -19.97
N ALA A 313 9.10 15.58 -20.92
CA ALA A 313 9.75 15.63 -22.22
C ALA A 313 10.39 17.01 -22.47
N ASP A 314 11.28 17.04 -23.47
CA ASP A 314 11.99 18.23 -23.96
C ASP A 314 12.80 19.01 -22.91
N PHE A 315 13.96 18.45 -22.53
CA PHE A 315 14.97 19.10 -21.68
C PHE A 315 15.79 20.18 -22.44
N GLY A 316 15.14 20.93 -23.32
CA GLY A 316 15.74 21.97 -24.14
C GLY A 316 16.39 23.06 -23.28
N LEU A 317 17.72 23.02 -23.18
CA LEU A 317 18.58 24.00 -22.48
C LEU A 317 18.59 23.96 -20.94
N GLY A 318 18.38 22.80 -20.31
CA GLY A 318 18.88 22.55 -18.95
C GLY A 318 20.41 22.70 -18.93
N GLY A 319 20.92 23.75 -18.28
CA GLY A 319 22.35 24.00 -18.19
C GLY A 319 23.00 23.12 -17.13
N MET A 320 23.50 21.94 -17.50
CA MET A 320 24.40 21.17 -16.63
C MET A 320 25.73 21.92 -16.45
N LYS A 321 26.23 22.00 -15.21
CA LYS A 321 27.47 22.69 -14.84
C LYS A 321 28.62 21.70 -14.58
N ASP A 322 29.84 22.24 -14.66
CA ASP A 322 31.07 21.60 -14.19
C ASP A 322 31.37 22.06 -12.74
N GLU A 323 32.21 21.31 -12.01
CA GLU A 323 32.58 21.59 -10.62
C GLU A 323 33.05 23.05 -10.39
N GLY A 324 32.51 23.69 -9.34
CA GLY A 324 32.96 25.00 -8.84
C GLY A 324 32.11 26.22 -9.21
N MET A 325 31.04 26.08 -10.00
CA MET A 325 30.12 27.19 -10.33
C MET A 325 28.89 27.25 -9.40
N LYS A 326 28.54 28.43 -8.86
CA LYS A 326 27.34 28.68 -8.02
C LYS A 326 26.06 28.10 -8.64
N SER A 327 25.07 27.68 -7.85
CA SER A 327 23.79 27.02 -8.27
C SER A 327 22.82 27.86 -9.13
N THR A 328 23.28 28.96 -9.75
CA THR A 328 22.44 29.87 -10.52
C THR A 328 22.97 30.11 -11.94
N THR A 329 22.09 30.26 -12.95
CA THR A 329 22.48 30.48 -14.36
C THR A 329 21.79 31.68 -15.00
N PRO A 330 22.44 32.42 -15.93
CA PRO A 330 21.77 33.48 -16.68
C PRO A 330 20.63 32.87 -17.49
N TRP A 331 19.40 33.34 -17.24
CA TRP A 331 18.20 32.84 -17.92
C TRP A 331 18.34 32.95 -19.45
N LYS A 332 17.87 31.94 -20.19
CA LYS A 332 17.76 31.95 -21.65
C LYS A 332 16.29 32.14 -22.03
N MET A 333 16.05 32.91 -23.09
CA MET A 333 14.72 33.31 -23.51
C MET A 333 13.77 32.11 -23.73
N GLY A 334 12.95 31.79 -22.73
CA GLY A 334 11.89 30.80 -22.80
C GLY A 334 10.58 31.37 -23.37
N THR A 335 9.72 30.50 -23.85
CA THR A 335 8.39 30.81 -24.39
C THR A 335 7.31 30.23 -23.48
N GLY A 336 6.59 31.07 -22.73
CA GLY A 336 5.38 30.64 -22.02
C GLY A 336 5.06 31.42 -20.75
N ASP A 337 3.91 31.08 -20.17
CA ASP A 337 3.26 31.82 -19.08
C ASP A 337 3.62 31.31 -17.67
N TYR A 338 4.45 30.27 -17.62
CA TYR A 338 4.82 29.50 -16.42
C TYR A 338 6.11 30.03 -15.77
N LEU A 339 6.57 31.21 -16.19
CA LEU A 339 7.80 31.81 -15.70
C LEU A 339 7.67 32.23 -14.24
N ALA A 340 8.72 31.96 -13.46
CA ALA A 340 8.83 32.38 -12.08
C ALA A 340 9.21 33.87 -11.98
N PRO A 341 8.74 34.60 -10.95
CA PRO A 341 8.98 36.04 -10.80
C PRO A 341 10.48 36.38 -10.77
N GLU A 342 11.33 35.52 -10.22
CA GLU A 342 12.79 35.71 -10.16
C GLU A 342 13.52 35.51 -11.51
N SER A 343 12.83 35.07 -12.56
CA SER A 343 13.45 34.77 -13.86
C SER A 343 13.90 36.04 -14.60
N ARG A 344 13.34 37.20 -14.24
CA ARG A 344 13.64 38.50 -14.86
C ARG A 344 13.72 39.58 -13.80
N ASP A 345 14.62 40.53 -14.03
CA ASP A 345 14.73 41.71 -13.19
C ASP A 345 13.50 42.60 -13.30
N ALA A 346 12.89 42.94 -12.16
CA ALA A 346 11.64 43.70 -12.11
C ALA A 346 11.76 45.13 -12.66
N ALA A 347 12.96 45.73 -12.63
CA ALA A 347 13.20 47.11 -13.07
C ALA A 347 13.76 47.21 -14.49
N THR A 348 14.64 46.29 -14.88
CA THR A 348 15.42 46.33 -16.14
C THR A 348 15.00 45.28 -17.15
N PHE A 349 14.17 44.30 -16.76
CA PHE A 349 13.78 43.14 -17.58
C PHE A 349 14.97 42.32 -18.11
N ALA A 350 16.15 42.47 -17.51
CA ALA A 350 17.31 41.67 -17.82
C ALA A 350 17.14 40.23 -17.27
N ASN A 351 17.75 39.28 -17.96
CA ASN A 351 17.77 37.87 -17.56
C ASN A 351 18.57 37.73 -16.25
N GLN A 352 17.97 37.15 -15.21
CA GLN A 352 18.63 36.95 -13.92
C GLN A 352 19.19 35.53 -13.75
N LEU A 353 19.96 35.37 -12.68
CA LEU A 353 20.55 34.12 -12.21
C LEU A 353 19.46 33.26 -11.52
N VAL A 354 18.97 32.21 -12.19
CA VAL A 354 17.87 31.34 -11.70
C VAL A 354 18.35 30.00 -11.15
N GLY A 355 17.61 29.43 -10.18
CA GLY A 355 17.87 28.13 -9.53
C GLY A 355 16.68 27.16 -9.55
N ARG A 356 16.70 26.09 -8.73
CA ARG A 356 15.71 24.98 -8.72
C ARG A 356 14.27 25.41 -8.45
N SER A 357 14.12 26.54 -7.75
CA SER A 357 12.83 27.13 -7.37
C SER A 357 11.94 27.46 -8.57
N ILE A 358 12.50 27.72 -9.76
CA ILE A 358 11.69 28.07 -10.93
C ILE A 358 10.86 26.89 -11.43
N ASP A 359 11.39 25.67 -11.33
CA ASP A 359 10.66 24.46 -11.71
C ASP A 359 9.52 24.20 -10.72
N VAL A 360 9.72 24.51 -9.43
CA VAL A 360 8.67 24.47 -8.40
C VAL A 360 7.54 25.45 -8.73
N TRP A 361 7.87 26.70 -9.09
CA TRP A 361 6.85 27.68 -9.49
C TRP A 361 6.08 27.25 -10.73
N ALA A 362 6.78 26.77 -11.76
CA ALA A 362 6.15 26.26 -12.98
C ALA A 362 5.23 25.06 -12.68
N PHE A 363 5.62 24.20 -11.74
CA PHE A 363 4.79 23.11 -11.24
C PHE A 363 3.54 23.64 -10.51
N GLY A 364 3.67 24.72 -9.73
CA GLY A 364 2.52 25.41 -9.12
C GLY A 364 1.54 25.97 -10.15
N CYS A 365 2.05 26.57 -11.22
CA CYS A 365 1.25 27.04 -12.36
C CYS A 365 0.50 25.89 -13.04
N LEU A 366 1.17 24.74 -13.19
CA LEU A 366 0.59 23.52 -13.73
C LEU A 366 -0.55 22.97 -12.85
N LEU A 367 -0.32 22.90 -11.54
CA LEU A 367 -1.33 22.46 -10.57
C LEU A 367 -2.58 23.35 -10.62
N ALA A 368 -2.42 24.66 -10.74
CA ALA A 368 -3.52 25.62 -10.84
C ALA A 368 -4.41 25.37 -12.08
N GLU A 369 -3.80 25.15 -13.25
CA GLU A 369 -4.55 24.82 -14.46
C GLU A 369 -5.22 23.44 -14.38
N LEU A 370 -4.53 22.43 -13.83
CA LEU A 370 -5.10 21.09 -13.65
C LEU A 370 -6.27 21.08 -12.66
N ALA A 371 -6.15 21.77 -11.52
CA ALA A 371 -7.24 21.92 -10.57
C ALA A 371 -8.46 22.61 -11.21
N THR A 372 -8.20 23.61 -12.06
CA THR A 372 -9.23 24.28 -12.85
C THR A 372 -9.88 23.32 -13.84
N TYR A 373 -9.10 22.54 -14.59
CA TYR A 373 -9.62 21.55 -15.55
C TYR A 373 -10.46 20.46 -14.87
N ILE A 374 -9.99 19.91 -13.77
CA ILE A 374 -10.68 18.86 -13.02
C ILE A 374 -12.07 19.34 -12.56
N HIS A 375 -12.17 20.60 -12.11
CA HIS A 375 -13.40 21.14 -11.54
C HIS A 375 -14.33 21.83 -12.55
N ARG A 376 -13.78 22.61 -13.49
CA ARG A 376 -14.53 23.47 -14.44
C ARG A 376 -14.35 23.06 -15.92
N GLY A 377 -13.60 22.00 -16.20
CA GLY A 377 -13.36 21.50 -17.56
C GLY A 377 -12.50 22.42 -18.43
N PRO A 378 -12.40 22.16 -19.75
CA PRO A 378 -11.56 22.93 -20.67
C PRO A 378 -11.96 24.41 -20.75
N LYS A 379 -13.27 24.71 -20.70
CA LYS A 379 -13.79 26.10 -20.68
C LYS A 379 -13.34 26.86 -19.43
N GLY A 380 -13.26 26.18 -18.29
CA GLY A 380 -12.73 26.78 -17.07
C GLY A 380 -11.26 27.17 -17.21
N VAL A 381 -10.45 26.34 -17.87
CA VAL A 381 -9.03 26.63 -18.15
C VAL A 381 -8.89 27.84 -19.07
N GLU A 382 -9.72 27.93 -20.11
CA GLU A 382 -9.77 29.10 -20.99
C GLU A 382 -10.12 30.38 -20.23
N GLN A 383 -11.19 30.35 -19.43
CA GLN A 383 -11.59 31.47 -18.59
C GLN A 383 -10.50 31.87 -17.59
N PHE A 384 -9.81 30.89 -17.00
CA PHE A 384 -8.70 31.16 -16.09
C PHE A 384 -7.53 31.83 -16.79
N ARG A 385 -7.16 31.37 -18.00
CA ARG A 385 -6.11 32.00 -18.81
C ARG A 385 -6.46 33.46 -19.14
N VAL A 386 -7.70 33.73 -19.53
CA VAL A 386 -8.20 35.09 -19.78
C VAL A 386 -8.21 35.94 -18.51
N ALA A 387 -8.67 35.41 -17.39
CA ALA A 387 -8.69 36.12 -16.10
C ALA A 387 -7.28 36.49 -15.59
N ARG A 388 -6.25 35.78 -16.05
CA ARG A 388 -4.85 36.09 -15.75
C ARG A 388 -4.26 37.18 -16.62
N GLU A 389 -4.91 37.57 -17.72
CA GLU A 389 -4.43 38.65 -18.56
C GLU A 389 -4.38 39.96 -17.76
N GLY A 390 -3.21 40.59 -17.77
CA GLY A 390 -3.03 41.86 -17.09
C GLY A 390 -1.73 42.54 -17.50
N GLU A 391 -1.68 43.86 -17.33
CA GLU A 391 -0.47 44.62 -17.64
C GLU A 391 0.67 44.23 -16.71
N LEU A 392 1.78 43.75 -17.28
CA LEU A 392 3.04 43.54 -16.56
C LEU A 392 3.84 44.84 -16.48
N ARG A 393 3.69 45.70 -17.48
CA ARG A 393 4.18 47.08 -17.53
C ARG A 393 3.27 47.88 -18.48
N PRO A 394 3.32 49.22 -18.46
CA PRO A 394 2.50 50.04 -19.35
C PRO A 394 2.62 49.60 -20.82
N GLY A 395 1.49 49.20 -21.43
CA GLY A 395 1.42 48.75 -22.82
C GLY A 395 1.93 47.33 -23.11
N TRP A 396 2.17 46.50 -22.08
CA TRP A 396 2.59 45.09 -22.23
C TRP A 396 1.69 44.19 -21.36
N ILE A 397 0.72 43.56 -22.02
CA ILE A 397 -0.17 42.57 -21.39
C ILE A 397 0.55 41.23 -21.31
N SER A 398 0.43 40.56 -20.17
CA SER A 398 0.94 39.20 -19.96
C SER A 398 -0.11 38.32 -19.29
N THR A 399 -0.02 37.02 -19.56
CA THR A 399 -0.80 35.94 -18.95
C THR A 399 -0.05 35.28 -17.77
N TYR A 400 1.06 35.86 -17.32
CA TYR A 400 1.86 35.34 -16.20
C TYR A 400 1.04 35.24 -14.92
N PHE A 401 1.47 34.35 -14.01
CA PHE A 401 0.83 34.17 -12.71
C PHE A 401 1.17 35.29 -11.71
N TYR A 402 2.19 36.10 -11.98
CA TYR A 402 2.67 37.16 -11.09
C TYR A 402 2.51 38.57 -11.71
N SER A 403 2.39 39.59 -10.85
CA SER A 403 2.32 41.01 -11.23
C SER A 403 3.70 41.67 -11.33
N SER A 404 3.76 42.94 -11.74
CA SER A 404 5.02 43.71 -11.82
C SER A 404 5.82 43.74 -10.51
N SER A 405 5.16 43.61 -9.36
CA SER A 405 5.77 43.50 -8.03
C SER A 405 6.39 42.13 -7.71
N GLY A 406 6.30 41.15 -8.62
CA GLY A 406 6.72 39.76 -8.38
C GLY A 406 5.74 38.94 -7.54
N GLN A 407 4.69 39.55 -7.00
CA GLN A 407 3.66 38.88 -6.21
C GLN A 407 2.65 38.14 -7.10
N LEU A 408 2.00 37.11 -6.54
CA LEU A 408 0.91 36.41 -7.22
C LEU A 408 -0.21 37.40 -7.58
N LYS A 409 -0.69 37.37 -8.83
CA LYS A 409 -1.76 38.27 -9.28
C LYS A 409 -3.03 38.08 -8.43
N PRO A 410 -3.76 39.15 -8.11
CA PRO A 410 -5.04 39.05 -7.40
C PRO A 410 -6.03 38.10 -8.10
N SER A 411 -6.14 38.19 -9.43
CA SER A 411 -7.03 37.31 -10.20
C SER A 411 -6.67 35.83 -10.10
N VAL A 412 -5.39 35.49 -10.00
CA VAL A 412 -4.93 34.10 -9.76
C VAL A 412 -5.32 33.65 -8.36
N ARG A 413 -5.03 34.49 -7.36
CA ARG A 413 -5.30 34.20 -5.95
C ARG A 413 -6.79 33.98 -5.70
N GLU A 414 -7.62 34.90 -6.19
CA GLU A 414 -9.08 34.84 -6.08
C GLU A 414 -9.63 33.58 -6.76
N TRP A 415 -9.19 33.29 -7.99
CA TRP A 415 -9.61 32.08 -8.71
C TRP A 415 -9.28 30.79 -7.96
N LEU A 416 -8.05 30.68 -7.43
CA LEU A 416 -7.64 29.51 -6.65
C LEU A 416 -8.38 29.42 -5.31
N GLN A 417 -8.66 30.55 -4.64
CA GLN A 417 -9.46 30.57 -3.41
C GLN A 417 -10.90 30.12 -3.68
N GLU A 418 -11.51 30.55 -4.78
CA GLU A 418 -12.83 30.06 -5.20
C GLU A 418 -12.83 28.54 -5.43
N LEU A 419 -11.83 28.02 -6.16
CA LEU A 419 -11.68 26.57 -6.38
C LEU A 419 -11.43 25.80 -5.07
N GLY A 420 -10.71 26.41 -4.14
CA GLY A 420 -10.45 25.86 -2.80
C GLY A 420 -11.69 25.81 -1.90
N ASN A 421 -12.76 26.51 -2.22
CA ASN A 421 -14.04 26.49 -1.47
C ASN A 421 -15.06 25.51 -2.05
N THR A 422 -14.67 24.70 -3.03
CA THR A 422 -15.56 23.72 -3.68
C THR A 422 -15.79 22.49 -2.81
N SER A 423 -16.79 21.66 -3.11
CA SER A 423 -17.01 20.38 -2.39
C SER A 423 -16.04 19.27 -2.78
N SER A 424 -15.26 19.45 -3.84
CA SER A 424 -14.32 18.45 -4.34
C SER A 424 -13.04 18.45 -3.51
N THR A 425 -12.87 17.42 -2.67
CA THR A 425 -11.68 17.24 -1.83
C THR A 425 -10.40 17.21 -2.65
N LEU A 426 -10.40 16.54 -3.82
CA LEU A 426 -9.26 16.53 -4.73
C LEU A 426 -8.89 17.94 -5.22
N THR A 427 -9.89 18.74 -5.61
CA THR A 427 -9.65 20.12 -6.09
C THR A 427 -9.06 20.97 -4.97
N GLN A 428 -9.61 20.89 -3.77
CA GLN A 428 -9.09 21.58 -2.59
C GLN A 428 -7.63 21.19 -2.31
N ASP A 429 -7.34 19.89 -2.34
CA ASP A 429 -6.03 19.33 -2.09
C ASP A 429 -4.98 19.82 -3.11
N LEU A 430 -5.31 19.81 -4.40
CA LEU A 430 -4.42 20.32 -5.45
C LEU A 430 -4.20 21.83 -5.36
N VAL A 431 -5.24 22.60 -5.01
CA VAL A 431 -5.14 24.06 -4.80
C VAL A 431 -4.20 24.37 -3.63
N GLN A 432 -4.26 23.61 -2.54
CA GLN A 432 -3.34 23.80 -1.41
C GLN A 432 -1.88 23.60 -1.82
N VAL A 433 -1.57 22.54 -2.58
CA VAL A 433 -0.21 22.30 -3.08
C VAL A 433 0.20 23.37 -4.10
N ALA A 434 -0.74 23.85 -4.92
CA ALA A 434 -0.48 24.94 -5.86
C ALA A 434 -0.06 26.23 -5.13
N PHE A 435 -0.73 26.59 -4.02
CA PHE A 435 -0.33 27.75 -3.22
C PHE A 435 1.06 27.61 -2.61
N LEU A 436 1.44 26.42 -2.12
CA LEU A 436 2.80 26.17 -1.62
C LEU A 436 3.84 26.40 -2.71
N ALA A 437 3.60 25.87 -3.91
CA ALA A 437 4.51 25.98 -5.04
C ALA A 437 4.59 27.40 -5.65
N LEU A 438 3.50 28.18 -5.55
CA LEU A 438 3.39 29.56 -6.04
C LEU A 438 3.81 30.61 -5.01
N GLU A 439 4.61 30.24 -4.00
CA GLU A 439 5.21 31.18 -3.05
C GLU A 439 6.20 32.13 -3.77
N PRO A 440 5.93 33.45 -3.81
CA PRO A 440 6.81 34.40 -4.50
C PRO A 440 8.23 34.47 -3.91
N ALA A 441 8.37 34.32 -2.59
CA ALA A 441 9.68 34.37 -1.94
C ALA A 441 10.45 33.06 -2.15
N VAL A 442 11.58 33.13 -2.87
CA VAL A 442 12.42 31.95 -3.19
C VAL A 442 12.84 31.15 -1.95
N GLU A 443 13.22 31.85 -0.87
CA GLU A 443 13.67 31.23 0.40
C GLU A 443 12.54 30.51 1.15
N SER A 444 11.28 30.88 0.89
CA SER A 444 10.10 30.27 1.52
C SER A 444 9.41 29.25 0.61
N ARG A 445 9.82 29.16 -0.66
CA ARG A 445 9.27 28.21 -1.62
C ARG A 445 9.82 26.81 -1.31
N PRO A 446 8.96 25.78 -1.21
CA PRO A 446 9.38 24.42 -0.88
C PRO A 446 10.26 23.80 -1.98
N SER A 447 10.99 22.75 -1.62
CA SER A 447 11.71 21.92 -2.60
C SER A 447 10.76 20.99 -3.36
N MET A 448 11.21 20.44 -4.50
CA MET A 448 10.42 19.43 -5.22
C MET A 448 10.17 18.16 -4.40
N HIS A 449 11.09 17.81 -3.50
CA HIS A 449 10.92 16.72 -2.53
C HIS A 449 9.70 16.97 -1.63
N GLN A 450 9.60 18.16 -1.04
CA GLN A 450 8.46 18.54 -0.19
C GLN A 450 7.15 18.60 -0.97
N ILE A 451 7.17 19.06 -2.22
CA ILE A 451 6.00 19.03 -3.11
C ILE A 451 5.57 17.58 -3.41
N ARG A 452 6.52 16.69 -3.72
CA ARG A 452 6.24 15.26 -3.95
C ARG A 452 5.63 14.62 -2.71
N PHE A 453 6.22 14.83 -1.53
CA PHE A 453 5.69 14.31 -0.27
C PHE A 453 4.26 14.81 0.02
N ALA A 454 3.99 16.10 -0.23
CA ALA A 454 2.65 16.66 -0.09
C ALA A 454 1.62 16.01 -1.04
N LEU A 455 2.05 15.58 -2.23
CA LEU A 455 1.25 14.84 -3.20
C LEU A 455 1.11 13.35 -2.85
N ASP A 456 2.10 12.73 -2.19
CA ASP A 456 2.03 11.34 -1.74
C ASP A 456 0.85 11.13 -0.78
N ILE A 457 0.69 11.98 0.24
CA ILE A 457 -0.42 11.87 1.20
C ILE A 457 -1.78 12.04 0.49
N ARG A 458 -1.88 13.02 -0.42
CA ARG A 458 -3.12 13.35 -1.13
C ARG A 458 -3.50 12.31 -2.17
N GLY A 459 -2.51 11.74 -2.86
CA GLY A 459 -2.71 10.64 -3.80
C GLY A 459 -3.22 9.39 -3.11
N PHE A 460 -2.67 9.05 -1.94
CA PHE A 460 -3.18 7.94 -1.13
C PHE A 460 -4.61 8.19 -0.68
N ARG A 461 -4.94 9.40 -0.20
CA ARG A 461 -6.31 9.79 0.16
C ARG A 461 -7.28 9.56 -0.99
N ALA A 462 -6.96 10.08 -2.17
CA ALA A 462 -7.81 10.00 -3.34
C ALA A 462 -8.01 8.53 -3.79
N LEU A 463 -6.95 7.74 -3.79
CA LEU A 463 -7.00 6.34 -4.21
C LEU A 463 -7.75 5.47 -3.20
N VAL A 464 -7.51 5.62 -1.90
CA VAL A 464 -8.27 4.89 -0.87
C VAL A 464 -9.74 5.26 -0.95
N SER A 465 -10.08 6.55 -1.10
CA SER A 465 -11.47 6.97 -1.28
C SER A 465 -12.12 6.32 -2.51
N ALA A 466 -11.40 6.25 -3.64
CA ALA A 466 -11.89 5.60 -4.85
C ALA A 466 -12.12 4.08 -4.66
N VAL A 467 -11.22 3.40 -3.95
CA VAL A 467 -11.38 1.98 -3.59
C VAL A 467 -12.61 1.78 -2.70
N CYS A 468 -12.74 2.58 -1.63
CA CYS A 468 -13.89 2.51 -0.72
C CYS A 468 -15.21 2.73 -1.47
N ASN A 469 -15.27 3.75 -2.33
CA ASN A 469 -16.47 4.01 -3.14
C ASN A 469 -16.80 2.84 -4.07
N SER A 470 -15.79 2.16 -4.63
CA SER A 470 -16.00 0.99 -5.49
C SER A 470 -16.55 -0.19 -4.69
N PHE A 471 -16.07 -0.40 -3.47
CA PHE A 471 -16.64 -1.39 -2.54
C PHE A 471 -18.07 -1.05 -2.15
N ASP A 472 -18.35 0.21 -1.78
CA ASP A 472 -19.69 0.66 -1.41
C ASP A 472 -20.69 0.46 -2.56
N GLN A 473 -20.28 0.73 -3.81
CA GLN A 473 -21.08 0.42 -5.00
C GLN A 473 -21.33 -1.09 -5.15
N PHE A 474 -20.29 -1.92 -5.00
CA PHE A 474 -20.40 -3.38 -5.08
C PHE A 474 -21.39 -3.93 -4.04
N LEU A 475 -21.30 -3.45 -2.80
CA LEU A 475 -22.21 -3.84 -1.72
C LEU A 475 -23.65 -3.36 -1.98
N GLY A 476 -23.82 -2.15 -2.54
CA GLY A 476 -25.12 -1.58 -2.90
C GLY A 476 -25.85 -2.31 -4.04
N CYS A 477 -25.13 -2.90 -4.99
CA CYS A 477 -25.71 -3.63 -6.13
C CYS A 477 -26.33 -5.00 -5.79
N SER A 478 -26.13 -5.51 -4.57
CA SER A 478 -26.41 -6.92 -4.22
C SER A 478 -27.64 -7.13 -3.32
N SER A 479 -28.62 -6.21 -3.34
CA SER A 479 -29.78 -6.21 -2.43
C SER A 479 -30.94 -7.15 -2.82
N ALA A 480 -30.69 -8.22 -3.61
CA ALA A 480 -31.75 -9.09 -4.14
C ALA A 480 -31.51 -10.60 -3.90
N GLY A 481 -31.53 -11.01 -2.63
CA GLY A 481 -32.08 -12.29 -2.16
C GLY A 481 -31.36 -13.59 -2.54
N GLN A 482 -30.52 -14.11 -1.63
CA GLN A 482 -30.34 -15.53 -1.27
C GLN A 482 -29.35 -15.63 -0.08
N ASP A 483 -29.47 -16.64 0.80
CA ASP A 483 -28.64 -16.80 2.02
C ASP A 483 -27.12 -16.84 1.75
N THR A 484 -26.69 -17.24 0.55
CA THR A 484 -25.27 -17.27 0.14
C THR A 484 -24.72 -15.88 -0.23
N GLU A 485 -25.56 -14.92 -0.61
CA GLU A 485 -25.13 -13.53 -0.87
C GLU A 485 -24.84 -12.76 0.43
N CYS A 486 -25.50 -13.11 1.54
CA CYS A 486 -25.31 -12.46 2.83
C CYS A 486 -23.88 -12.66 3.39
N THR A 487 -23.35 -13.88 3.32
CA THR A 487 -21.99 -14.18 3.80
C THR A 487 -20.91 -13.47 2.98
N GLN A 488 -21.08 -13.41 1.65
CA GLN A 488 -20.13 -12.74 0.76
C GLN A 488 -20.17 -11.22 0.95
N GLN A 489 -21.36 -10.63 1.12
CA GLN A 489 -21.52 -9.21 1.42
C GLN A 489 -20.80 -8.81 2.71
N ALA A 490 -20.95 -9.60 3.76
CA ALA A 490 -20.28 -9.32 5.03
C ALA A 490 -18.77 -9.51 4.96
N SER A 491 -18.27 -10.53 4.23
CA SER A 491 -16.85 -10.70 3.95
C SER A 491 -16.27 -9.49 3.18
N MET A 492 -16.98 -9.00 2.17
CA MET A 492 -16.56 -7.83 1.39
C MET A 492 -16.69 -6.51 2.16
N TRP A 493 -17.71 -6.37 3.01
CA TRP A 493 -17.82 -5.25 3.95
C TRP A 493 -16.66 -5.24 4.94
N PHE A 494 -16.24 -6.40 5.43
CA PHE A 494 -15.10 -6.52 6.32
C PHE A 494 -13.81 -6.07 5.63
N GLU A 495 -13.56 -6.52 4.40
CA GLU A 495 -12.39 -6.08 3.63
C GLU A 495 -12.44 -4.56 3.32
N LEU A 496 -13.63 -4.00 3.06
CA LEU A 496 -13.83 -2.56 2.97
C LEU A 496 -13.45 -1.84 4.27
N GLU A 497 -13.89 -2.33 5.43
CA GLU A 497 -13.56 -1.71 6.71
C GLU A 497 -12.06 -1.77 6.98
N ARG A 498 -11.40 -2.86 6.57
CA ARG A 498 -9.94 -2.99 6.64
C ARG A 498 -9.22 -1.94 5.79
N VAL A 499 -9.74 -1.65 4.60
CA VAL A 499 -9.22 -0.59 3.74
C VAL A 499 -9.50 0.80 4.32
N ARG A 500 -10.66 1.02 4.94
CA ARG A 500 -10.98 2.28 5.65
C ARG A 500 -10.06 2.53 6.83
N VAL A 501 -9.77 1.50 7.63
CA VAL A 501 -8.78 1.58 8.72
C VAL A 501 -7.38 1.91 8.19
N PHE A 502 -6.95 1.21 7.13
CA PHE A 502 -5.69 1.52 6.45
C PHE A 502 -5.63 2.97 5.96
N GLY A 503 -6.71 3.47 5.35
CA GLY A 503 -6.88 4.86 4.94
C GLY A 503 -6.75 5.85 6.08
N ARG A 504 -7.46 5.62 7.19
CA ARG A 504 -7.39 6.48 8.38
C ARG A 504 -5.98 6.54 8.96
N LEU A 505 -5.27 5.40 9.01
CA LEU A 505 -3.88 5.38 9.42
C LEU A 505 -3.01 6.28 8.53
N LEU A 506 -3.07 6.08 7.21
CA LEU A 506 -2.30 6.88 6.25
C LEU A 506 -2.54 8.38 6.42
N LEU A 507 -3.79 8.77 6.68
CA LEU A 507 -4.19 10.16 6.83
C LEU A 507 -3.80 10.77 8.18
N SER A 508 -3.61 9.95 9.22
CA SER A 508 -3.17 10.38 10.54
C SER A 508 -1.68 10.77 10.60
N GLN A 509 -0.90 10.46 9.54
CA GLN A 509 0.53 10.71 9.46
C GLN A 509 0.83 12.06 8.77
N ALA A 510 0.49 13.16 9.44
CA ALA A 510 0.51 14.50 8.85
C ALA A 510 1.90 15.14 8.65
N SER A 511 3.01 14.47 8.99
CA SER A 511 4.38 15.01 8.85
C SER A 511 5.40 13.94 8.41
N GLU A 512 6.45 14.34 7.68
CA GLU A 512 7.57 13.47 7.27
C GLU A 512 8.19 12.71 8.45
N GLN A 513 8.28 13.36 9.61
CA GLN A 513 8.90 12.80 10.82
C GLN A 513 8.07 11.69 11.46
N ASN A 514 6.76 11.66 11.21
CA ASN A 514 5.84 10.65 11.72
C ASN A 514 5.37 9.66 10.62
N SER A 515 5.74 9.89 9.35
CA SER A 515 5.31 9.01 8.25
C SER A 515 5.86 7.61 8.42
N VAL A 516 4.95 6.63 8.37
CA VAL A 516 5.26 5.20 8.32
C VAL A 516 5.93 4.82 6.99
N PHE A 517 5.71 5.63 5.97
CA PHE A 517 6.20 5.44 4.61
C PHE A 517 7.27 6.49 4.32
N THR A 518 8.53 6.16 4.61
CA THR A 518 9.70 7.01 4.32
C THR A 518 10.45 6.57 3.07
N GLU A 519 10.32 5.30 2.69
CA GLU A 519 10.99 4.72 1.52
C GLU A 519 10.11 4.80 0.27
N GLU A 520 10.71 5.31 -0.82
CA GLU A 520 10.07 5.50 -2.12
C GLU A 520 9.51 4.20 -2.71
N ASP A 521 10.27 3.10 -2.60
CA ASP A 521 9.85 1.79 -3.10
C ASP A 521 8.61 1.28 -2.36
N THR A 522 8.52 1.55 -1.06
CA THR A 522 7.38 1.17 -0.22
C THR A 522 6.13 1.98 -0.60
N ILE A 523 6.26 3.29 -0.80
CA ILE A 523 5.17 4.16 -1.28
C ILE A 523 4.65 3.65 -2.63
N GLN A 524 5.56 3.37 -3.57
CA GLN A 524 5.21 2.89 -4.90
C GLN A 524 4.54 1.51 -4.88
N ALA A 525 4.97 0.61 -3.98
CA ALA A 525 4.35 -0.69 -3.78
C ALA A 525 2.92 -0.57 -3.23
N CYS A 526 2.70 0.29 -2.23
CA CYS A 526 1.37 0.58 -1.69
C CYS A 526 0.41 1.11 -2.76
N TYR A 527 0.86 2.07 -3.58
CA TYR A 527 0.06 2.59 -4.70
C TYR A 527 -0.34 1.48 -5.68
N LYS A 528 0.60 0.62 -6.07
CA LYS A 528 0.32 -0.50 -6.98
C LYS A 528 -0.72 -1.46 -6.41
N LYS A 529 -0.63 -1.79 -5.11
CA LYS A 529 -1.59 -2.69 -4.45
C LYS A 529 -2.98 -2.08 -4.37
N LEU A 530 -3.09 -0.81 -3.97
CA LEU A 530 -4.37 -0.10 -3.96
C LEU A 530 -4.98 0.07 -5.37
N GLN A 531 -4.15 0.35 -6.38
CA GLN A 531 -4.60 0.38 -7.78
C GLN A 531 -5.08 -0.99 -8.26
N SER A 532 -4.36 -2.06 -7.91
CA SER A 532 -4.76 -3.44 -8.22
C SER A 532 -6.11 -3.76 -7.58
N LEU A 533 -6.31 -3.35 -6.33
CA LEU A 533 -7.58 -3.51 -5.61
C LEU A 533 -8.71 -2.74 -6.31
N PHE A 534 -8.49 -1.46 -6.64
CA PHE A 534 -9.45 -0.64 -7.40
C PHE A 534 -9.84 -1.30 -8.73
N CYS A 535 -8.85 -1.71 -9.53
CA CYS A 535 -9.07 -2.33 -10.83
C CYS A 535 -9.81 -3.67 -10.71
N THR A 536 -9.48 -4.47 -9.71
CA THR A 536 -10.12 -5.78 -9.47
C THR A 536 -11.61 -5.59 -9.16
N ILE A 537 -11.97 -4.66 -8.28
CA ILE A 537 -13.37 -4.38 -7.92
C ILE A 537 -14.14 -3.80 -9.11
N ASN A 538 -13.56 -2.84 -9.84
CA ASN A 538 -14.23 -2.21 -10.98
C ASN A 538 -14.39 -3.15 -12.18
N ALA A 539 -13.48 -4.12 -12.37
CA ALA A 539 -13.66 -5.17 -13.36
C ALA A 539 -14.89 -6.02 -13.05
N GLU A 540 -15.09 -6.37 -11.77
CA GLU A 540 -16.26 -7.13 -11.33
C GLU A 540 -17.57 -6.33 -11.48
N LEU A 541 -17.55 -5.04 -11.12
CA LEU A 541 -18.68 -4.13 -11.35
C LEU A 541 -19.05 -4.02 -12.85
N GLY A 542 -18.05 -3.93 -13.73
CA GLY A 542 -18.27 -3.89 -15.18
C GLY A 542 -18.86 -5.19 -15.76
N LEU A 543 -18.54 -6.36 -15.16
CA LEU A 543 -19.17 -7.64 -15.51
C LEU A 543 -20.63 -7.69 -15.04
N HIS A 544 -20.95 -7.01 -13.94
CA HIS A 544 -22.31 -6.91 -13.41
C HIS A 544 -23.26 -6.11 -14.34
N ASP A 545 -22.75 -5.06 -14.98
CA ASP A 545 -23.51 -4.25 -15.94
C ASP A 545 -23.75 -4.95 -17.30
N ALA A 546 -22.92 -5.95 -17.64
CA ALA A 546 -22.98 -6.68 -18.91
C ALA A 546 -23.95 -7.90 -18.90
N LYS A 547 -24.80 -8.06 -17.89
CA LYS A 547 -25.56 -9.30 -17.68
C LYS A 547 -26.66 -9.56 -18.72
N GLY A 548 -26.34 -10.49 -19.63
CA GLY A 548 -27.26 -11.39 -20.32
C GLY A 548 -26.57 -12.73 -20.59
N SER A 549 -27.09 -13.83 -20.02
CA SER A 549 -26.79 -15.24 -20.40
C SER A 549 -25.47 -15.87 -19.90
N GLN A 550 -25.33 -16.17 -18.60
CA GLN A 550 -24.37 -17.19 -18.12
C GLN A 550 -25.01 -18.11 -17.06
N SER A 551 -24.51 -19.35 -16.97
CA SER A 551 -24.99 -20.40 -16.04
C SER A 551 -24.66 -20.09 -14.57
N VAL A 552 -25.54 -20.54 -13.66
CA VAL A 552 -25.46 -20.24 -12.22
C VAL A 552 -24.21 -20.83 -11.54
N GLU A 553 -23.75 -22.03 -11.94
CA GLU A 553 -22.60 -22.70 -11.32
C GLU A 553 -21.26 -22.03 -11.64
N SER A 554 -21.03 -21.62 -12.89
CA SER A 554 -19.83 -20.86 -13.29
C SER A 554 -19.75 -19.50 -12.59
N PHE A 555 -20.90 -18.92 -12.27
CA PHE A 555 -20.98 -17.62 -11.61
C PHE A 555 -20.55 -17.69 -10.13
N ILE A 556 -20.86 -18.79 -9.43
CA ILE A 556 -20.46 -19.01 -8.04
C ILE A 556 -18.93 -19.21 -7.92
N GLU A 557 -18.31 -19.97 -8.83
CA GLU A 557 -16.85 -20.17 -8.82
C GLU A 557 -16.07 -18.89 -9.12
N ILE A 558 -16.54 -18.09 -10.10
CA ILE A 558 -15.94 -16.79 -10.43
C ILE A 558 -16.01 -15.84 -9.23
N ARG A 559 -17.16 -15.78 -8.56
CA ARG A 559 -17.36 -14.93 -7.36
C ARG A 559 -16.50 -15.35 -6.18
N LYS A 560 -16.35 -16.65 -5.94
CA LYS A 560 -15.47 -17.16 -4.87
C LYS A 560 -14.00 -16.84 -5.17
N SER A 561 -13.58 -16.99 -6.43
CA SER A 561 -12.25 -16.58 -6.87
C SER A 561 -12.02 -15.08 -6.73
N PHE A 562 -13.04 -14.25 -6.95
CA PHE A 562 -12.97 -12.81 -6.73
C PHE A 562 -12.77 -12.45 -5.25
N GLU A 563 -13.55 -13.04 -4.35
CA GLU A 563 -13.42 -12.82 -2.90
C GLU A 563 -12.01 -13.18 -2.39
N GLU A 564 -11.49 -14.34 -2.78
CA GLU A 564 -10.14 -14.77 -2.43
C GLU A 564 -9.06 -13.78 -2.95
N ARG A 565 -9.23 -13.26 -4.17
CA ARG A 565 -8.32 -12.22 -4.71
C ARG A 565 -8.38 -10.92 -3.92
N ILE A 566 -9.57 -10.45 -3.53
CA ILE A 566 -9.73 -9.24 -2.71
C ILE A 566 -9.08 -9.45 -1.34
N GLN A 567 -9.36 -10.57 -0.67
CA GLN A 567 -8.77 -10.91 0.62
C GLN A 567 -7.24 -10.96 0.55
N CYS A 568 -6.67 -11.56 -0.50
CA CYS A 568 -5.22 -11.56 -0.72
C CYS A 568 -4.69 -10.14 -0.91
N LEU A 569 -5.31 -9.31 -1.75
CA LEU A 569 -4.85 -7.93 -1.99
C LEU A 569 -4.94 -7.03 -0.75
N VAL A 570 -5.99 -7.19 0.06
CA VAL A 570 -6.10 -6.44 1.33
C VAL A 570 -5.14 -7.00 2.37
N GLN A 571 -4.94 -8.32 2.47
CA GLN A 571 -3.91 -8.88 3.34
C GLN A 571 -2.51 -8.38 2.96
N ASP A 572 -2.23 -8.33 1.67
CA ASP A 572 -1.03 -7.76 1.09
C ASP A 572 -0.82 -6.27 1.42
N LEU A 573 -1.86 -5.50 1.68
CA LEU A 573 -1.75 -4.11 2.16
C LEU A 573 -1.43 -4.07 3.66
N TRP A 574 -1.96 -5.03 4.42
CA TRP A 574 -1.77 -5.14 5.86
C TRP A 574 -0.37 -5.66 6.23
N ASP A 575 0.15 -6.63 5.48
CA ASP A 575 1.50 -7.18 5.69
C ASP A 575 2.60 -6.14 5.42
N PHE A 576 2.29 -5.06 4.69
CA PHE A 576 3.20 -3.95 4.42
C PHE A 576 3.33 -2.97 5.58
N LEU A 577 2.46 -3.05 6.58
CA LEU A 577 2.46 -2.12 7.70
C LEU A 577 3.51 -2.57 8.73
N PRO A 578 4.41 -1.68 9.18
CA PRO A 578 5.35 -2.01 10.25
C PRO A 578 4.60 -2.43 11.53
N SER A 579 5.17 -3.37 12.30
CA SER A 579 4.61 -3.85 13.57
C SER A 579 4.23 -2.71 14.52
N ALA A 580 4.97 -1.61 14.49
CA ALA A 580 4.69 -0.40 15.29
C ALA A 580 3.32 0.25 14.98
N CYS A 581 2.79 0.06 13.77
CA CYS A 581 1.53 0.63 13.29
C CYS A 581 0.31 -0.25 13.56
N PHE A 582 0.52 -1.55 13.83
CA PHE A 582 -0.55 -2.47 14.21
C PHE A 582 -1.33 -1.96 15.42
N ARG A 583 -0.67 -1.25 16.35
CA ARG A 583 -1.30 -0.59 17.50
C ARG A 583 -2.35 0.44 17.12
N LYS A 584 -2.01 1.36 16.20
CA LYS A 584 -2.92 2.43 15.74
C LYS A 584 -4.05 1.86 14.87
N ILE A 585 -3.75 0.82 14.11
CA ILE A 585 -4.73 0.07 13.31
C ILE A 585 -5.72 -0.67 14.19
N GLN A 586 -5.26 -1.39 15.21
CA GLN A 586 -6.12 -2.07 16.18
C GLN A 586 -6.99 -1.08 16.94
N GLN A 587 -6.47 0.09 17.30
CA GLN A 587 -7.27 1.16 17.93
C GLN A 587 -8.38 1.69 17.01
N ILE A 588 -8.05 2.06 15.76
CA ILE A 588 -9.03 2.52 14.77
C ILE A 588 -10.06 1.41 14.44
N TRP A 589 -9.61 0.14 14.47
CA TRP A 589 -10.44 -1.04 14.26
C TRP A 589 -11.36 -1.36 15.46
N ILE A 590 -10.88 -1.16 16.69
CA ILE A 590 -11.70 -1.29 17.89
C ILE A 590 -12.74 -0.17 17.94
N GLN A 591 -12.37 1.06 17.52
CA GLN A 591 -13.32 2.18 17.35
C GLN A 591 -14.40 1.88 16.30
N SER A 592 -14.07 1.23 15.18
CA SER A 592 -15.11 0.83 14.21
C SER A 592 -16.05 -0.26 14.76
N MET A 593 -15.61 -1.05 15.75
CA MET A 593 -16.45 -2.00 16.50
C MET A 593 -17.23 -1.34 17.67
N GLN A 594 -17.17 -0.02 17.85
CA GLN A 594 -17.96 0.74 18.85
C GLN A 594 -19.38 1.10 18.39
N GLU A 595 -19.87 0.51 17.30
CA GLU A 595 -21.29 0.61 16.94
C GLU A 595 -22.16 -0.08 18.02
N ASP A 596 -23.08 0.67 18.64
CA ASP A 596 -24.10 0.14 19.55
C ASP A 596 -25.32 -0.47 18.79
N ASP A 597 -25.14 -0.75 17.49
CA ASP A 597 -26.15 -1.37 16.62
C ASP A 597 -26.09 -2.90 16.74
N ILE A 598 -27.06 -3.44 17.49
CA ILE A 598 -27.22 -4.88 17.76
C ILE A 598 -27.42 -5.68 16.46
N GLU A 599 -28.13 -5.15 15.46
CA GLU A 599 -28.43 -5.88 14.22
C GLU A 599 -27.17 -6.10 13.40
N ARG A 600 -26.34 -5.07 13.28
CA ARG A 600 -25.05 -5.15 12.60
C ARG A 600 -24.07 -6.10 13.29
N LEU A 601 -23.96 -6.04 14.61
CA LEU A 601 -23.10 -6.95 15.38
C LEU A 601 -23.52 -8.42 15.21
N ASN A 602 -24.82 -8.70 15.15
CA ASN A 602 -25.33 -10.05 14.86
C ASN A 602 -25.02 -10.49 13.42
N ASN A 603 -25.10 -9.58 12.44
CA ASN A 603 -24.70 -9.87 11.06
C ASN A 603 -23.21 -10.18 10.93
N ILE A 604 -22.35 -9.48 11.70
CA ILE A 604 -20.91 -9.76 11.77
C ILE A 604 -20.66 -11.17 12.34
N ASP A 605 -21.28 -11.53 13.46
CA ASP A 605 -21.18 -12.89 14.04
C ASP A 605 -21.58 -13.97 13.02
N ALA A 606 -22.80 -13.85 12.45
CA ALA A 606 -23.35 -14.83 11.51
C ALA A 606 -22.43 -15.07 10.31
N SER A 607 -21.76 -14.01 9.85
CA SER A 607 -20.90 -14.06 8.67
C SER A 607 -19.50 -14.61 8.95
N LEU A 608 -18.97 -14.37 10.15
CA LEU A 608 -17.61 -14.74 10.51
C LEU A 608 -17.51 -16.09 11.22
N GLN A 609 -18.61 -16.62 11.75
CA GLN A 609 -18.61 -17.87 12.53
C GLN A 609 -18.06 -19.08 11.74
N ALA A 610 -18.31 -19.14 10.43
CA ALA A 610 -17.86 -20.23 9.55
C ALA A 610 -16.54 -19.92 8.80
N HIS A 611 -15.88 -18.80 9.11
CA HIS A 611 -14.70 -18.36 8.37
C HIS A 611 -13.49 -19.28 8.63
N ARG A 612 -12.69 -19.56 7.58
CA ARG A 612 -11.49 -20.42 7.69
C ARG A 612 -10.40 -19.86 8.62
N ARG A 613 -10.35 -18.55 8.77
CA ARG A 613 -9.35 -17.80 9.55
C ARG A 613 -9.76 -17.75 11.02
N GLN A 614 -8.83 -17.99 11.95
CA GLN A 614 -9.13 -18.07 13.38
C GLN A 614 -9.40 -16.68 13.99
N ASP A 615 -8.61 -15.69 13.60
CA ASP A 615 -8.80 -14.28 13.97
C ASP A 615 -10.19 -13.77 13.55
N MET A 616 -10.68 -14.18 12.39
CA MET A 616 -12.04 -13.84 11.92
C MET A 616 -13.13 -14.45 12.79
N ARG A 617 -12.99 -15.73 13.13
CA ARG A 617 -13.95 -16.43 14.02
C ARG A 617 -13.99 -15.82 15.41
N ASP A 618 -12.82 -15.47 15.94
CA ASP A 618 -12.69 -14.74 17.22
C ASP A 618 -13.44 -13.40 17.19
N MET A 619 -13.34 -12.66 16.08
CA MET A 619 -14.01 -11.37 15.92
C MET A 619 -15.53 -11.51 15.86
N GLY A 620 -16.05 -12.49 15.12
CA GLY A 620 -17.48 -12.80 15.11
C GLY A 620 -18.00 -13.10 16.52
N ALA A 621 -17.24 -13.92 17.26
CA ALA A 621 -17.58 -14.25 18.64
C ALA A 621 -17.54 -13.02 19.58
N ILE A 622 -16.54 -12.14 19.48
CA ILE A 622 -16.49 -10.87 20.25
C ILE A 622 -17.65 -9.94 19.88
N ALA A 623 -18.01 -9.84 18.60
CA ALA A 623 -19.17 -9.07 18.14
C ALA A 623 -20.48 -9.60 18.75
N LYS A 624 -20.67 -10.92 18.75
CA LYS A 624 -21.80 -11.59 19.40
C LYS A 624 -21.85 -11.33 20.91
N MET A 625 -20.72 -11.39 21.60
CA MET A 625 -20.63 -11.05 23.03
C MET A 625 -21.12 -9.62 23.27
N LYS A 626 -20.66 -8.68 22.43
CA LYS A 626 -21.03 -7.27 22.53
C LYS A 626 -22.51 -7.04 22.19
N ALA A 627 -23.06 -7.72 21.19
CA ALA A 627 -24.48 -7.65 20.87
C ALA A 627 -25.35 -8.14 22.04
N LEU A 628 -24.99 -9.26 22.67
CA LEU A 628 -25.69 -9.80 23.84
C LEU A 628 -25.57 -8.86 25.06
N ARG A 629 -24.42 -8.21 25.23
CA ARG A 629 -24.23 -7.14 26.23
C ARG A 629 -25.16 -5.96 25.97
N LEU A 630 -25.24 -5.46 24.74
CA LEU A 630 -26.11 -4.33 24.38
C LEU A 630 -27.60 -4.67 24.53
N GLN A 631 -27.99 -5.90 24.22
CA GLN A 631 -29.35 -6.40 24.49
C GLN A 631 -29.67 -6.36 25.99
N LEU A 632 -28.68 -6.69 26.84
CA LEU A 632 -28.81 -6.61 28.29
C LEU A 632 -28.99 -5.16 28.81
N GLU A 633 -28.57 -4.15 28.05
CA GLU A 633 -28.77 -2.73 28.37
C GLU A 633 -30.09 -2.16 27.83
N ASN A 634 -30.51 -2.59 26.64
CA ASN A 634 -31.58 -1.93 25.88
C ASN A 634 -32.98 -2.56 26.00
N ASP A 635 -33.09 -3.87 26.27
CA ASP A 635 -34.39 -4.55 26.25
C ASP A 635 -34.50 -5.61 27.36
N THR A 636 -35.43 -5.40 28.31
CA THR A 636 -35.74 -6.35 29.40
C THR A 636 -37.03 -7.14 29.15
N THR A 637 -37.57 -7.11 27.92
CA THR A 637 -38.89 -7.68 27.60
C THR A 637 -38.89 -8.86 26.63
N SER A 638 -37.77 -9.14 25.94
CA SER A 638 -37.67 -10.17 24.89
C SER A 638 -36.69 -11.32 25.22
N GLY A 639 -36.93 -12.07 26.30
CA GLY A 639 -36.08 -13.21 26.71
C GLY A 639 -36.86 -14.46 27.12
N THR A 640 -36.47 -15.63 26.59
CA THR A 640 -36.88 -16.94 27.10
C THR A 640 -35.79 -17.50 28.00
N ALA A 641 -36.10 -18.00 29.20
CA ALA A 641 -35.15 -18.60 30.14
C ALA A 641 -34.66 -20.00 29.68
N GLN A 642 -34.03 -20.09 28.52
CA GLN A 642 -33.59 -21.35 27.88
C GLN A 642 -32.36 -21.96 28.56
N LEU A 643 -31.51 -21.13 29.17
CA LEU A 643 -30.32 -21.53 29.92
C LEU A 643 -30.58 -21.67 31.43
N LEU A 644 -31.80 -21.44 31.91
CA LEU A 644 -32.21 -21.87 33.25
C LEU A 644 -32.21 -23.40 33.32
N ARG A 645 -31.52 -23.95 34.30
CA ARG A 645 -31.38 -25.40 34.52
C ARG A 645 -32.11 -25.84 35.79
N PRO A 646 -32.69 -27.05 35.82
CA PRO A 646 -33.27 -27.59 37.05
C PRO A 646 -32.19 -27.70 38.13
N ARG A 647 -32.48 -27.18 39.33
CA ARG A 647 -31.55 -27.25 40.46
C ARG A 647 -31.23 -28.69 40.88
N GLU A 648 -32.15 -29.61 40.63
CA GLU A 648 -32.06 -31.05 40.93
C GLU A 648 -30.96 -31.75 40.11
N ASP A 649 -30.65 -31.24 38.91
CA ASP A 649 -29.60 -31.76 38.04
C ASP A 649 -28.19 -31.46 38.57
N LEU A 650 -28.06 -30.60 39.60
CA LEU A 650 -26.81 -30.21 40.23
C LEU A 650 -26.59 -30.94 41.56
N SER A 651 -25.59 -31.81 41.61
CA SER A 651 -25.24 -32.64 42.78
C SER A 651 -23.76 -32.53 43.15
N ASP A 652 -23.36 -33.24 44.22
CA ASP A 652 -21.97 -33.40 44.66
C ASP A 652 -21.22 -32.08 44.89
N LEU A 653 -21.91 -31.07 45.45
CA LEU A 653 -21.31 -29.75 45.69
C LEU A 653 -20.20 -29.83 46.74
N GLN A 654 -19.01 -29.39 46.34
CA GLN A 654 -17.82 -29.34 47.19
C GLN A 654 -17.13 -27.98 47.06
N LEU A 655 -16.91 -27.30 48.19
CA LEU A 655 -16.06 -26.12 48.23
C LEU A 655 -14.60 -26.56 48.32
N SER A 656 -13.78 -26.15 47.34
CA SER A 656 -12.35 -26.42 47.33
C SER A 656 -11.61 -25.25 46.69
N ASN A 657 -10.43 -24.90 47.23
CA ASN A 657 -9.59 -23.82 46.70
C ASN A 657 -10.30 -22.45 46.54
N GLY A 658 -11.37 -22.20 47.29
CA GLY A 658 -12.18 -20.98 47.19
C GLY A 658 -13.24 -20.99 46.08
N HIS A 659 -13.43 -22.13 45.40
CA HIS A 659 -14.42 -22.31 44.33
C HIS A 659 -15.38 -23.45 44.67
N THR A 660 -16.63 -23.35 44.23
CA THR A 660 -17.59 -24.45 44.37
C THR A 660 -17.55 -25.34 43.14
N TYR A 661 -17.38 -26.64 43.33
CA TYR A 661 -17.41 -27.64 42.27
C TYR A 661 -18.61 -28.56 42.46
N GLY A 662 -19.15 -29.10 41.36
CA GLY A 662 -20.27 -30.03 41.41
C GLY A 662 -20.30 -30.97 40.21
N LYS A 663 -21.38 -31.73 40.11
CA LYS A 663 -21.76 -32.48 38.91
C LYS A 663 -23.07 -31.97 38.36
N PHE A 664 -23.09 -31.74 37.05
CA PHE A 664 -24.30 -31.39 36.30
C PHE A 664 -24.47 -32.38 35.15
N ARG A 665 -25.58 -33.14 35.16
CA ARG A 665 -25.88 -34.19 34.15
C ARG A 665 -24.71 -35.15 33.89
N GLY A 666 -23.99 -35.52 34.95
CA GLY A 666 -22.84 -36.43 34.90
C GLY A 666 -21.50 -35.76 34.62
N GLY A 667 -21.47 -34.54 34.06
CA GLY A 667 -20.24 -33.78 33.81
C GLY A 667 -19.80 -32.94 35.00
N ARG A 668 -18.51 -32.67 35.12
CA ARG A 668 -17.96 -31.82 36.18
C ARG A 668 -18.11 -30.33 35.84
N VAL A 669 -18.55 -29.55 36.82
CA VAL A 669 -18.77 -28.11 36.67
C VAL A 669 -18.17 -27.31 37.82
N LEU A 670 -17.71 -26.10 37.52
CA LEU A 670 -17.48 -25.05 38.49
C LEU A 670 -18.77 -24.23 38.63
N VAL A 671 -19.17 -23.94 39.87
CA VAL A 671 -20.40 -23.22 40.19
C VAL A 671 -20.07 -21.90 40.85
N GLU A 672 -20.51 -20.80 40.23
CA GLU A 672 -20.34 -19.45 40.78
C GLU A 672 -21.68 -18.92 41.27
N TRP A 673 -21.76 -18.67 42.58
CA TRP A 673 -22.98 -18.23 43.22
C TRP A 673 -23.07 -16.70 43.26
N MET A 674 -24.17 -16.19 42.71
CA MET A 674 -24.60 -14.80 42.80
C MET A 674 -25.82 -14.74 43.73
N TYR A 675 -25.62 -14.25 44.96
CA TYR A 675 -26.68 -14.21 45.97
C TYR A 675 -27.50 -12.93 45.86
N TYR A 676 -28.80 -13.04 46.14
CA TYR A 676 -29.71 -11.90 46.20
C TYR A 676 -29.28 -10.91 47.29
N ARG A 677 -29.23 -9.63 46.92
CA ARG A 677 -29.17 -8.52 47.88
C ARG A 677 -30.58 -7.94 48.08
N PRO A 678 -30.87 -7.27 49.21
CA PRO A 678 -32.20 -6.69 49.47
C PRO A 678 -32.71 -5.76 48.36
N GLN A 679 -31.81 -5.11 47.63
CA GLN A 679 -32.16 -4.23 46.49
C GLN A 679 -32.78 -4.98 45.31
N TRP A 680 -32.58 -6.30 45.20
CA TRP A 680 -33.10 -7.14 44.12
C TRP A 680 -34.55 -7.58 44.38
N GLU A 681 -35.07 -7.39 45.59
CA GLU A 681 -36.47 -7.73 45.95
C GLU A 681 -37.47 -6.87 45.17
N SER A 682 -37.09 -5.66 44.76
CA SER A 682 -37.92 -4.75 43.96
C SER A 682 -37.95 -5.06 42.47
N ILE A 683 -37.06 -5.94 41.98
CA ILE A 683 -36.96 -6.31 40.56
C ILE A 683 -37.88 -7.51 40.28
N PRO A 684 -38.81 -7.43 39.31
CA PRO A 684 -39.64 -8.58 38.91
C PRO A 684 -38.82 -9.83 38.55
N GLU A 685 -39.32 -11.00 38.95
CA GLU A 685 -38.66 -12.29 38.70
C GLU A 685 -38.31 -12.53 37.23
N VAL A 686 -39.23 -12.20 36.33
CA VAL A 686 -39.04 -12.32 34.86
C VAL A 686 -37.83 -11.51 34.40
N GLN A 687 -37.67 -10.28 34.91
CA GLN A 687 -36.53 -9.42 34.56
C GLN A 687 -35.22 -10.00 35.11
N ARG A 688 -35.23 -10.53 36.34
CA ARG A 688 -34.05 -11.19 36.92
C ARG A 688 -33.62 -12.40 36.11
N LEU A 689 -34.55 -13.26 35.71
CA LEU A 689 -34.27 -14.43 34.88
C LEU A 689 -33.71 -14.05 33.50
N MET A 690 -34.20 -12.97 32.90
CA MET A 690 -33.71 -12.49 31.61
C MET A 690 -32.28 -11.95 31.69
N VAL A 691 -31.94 -11.25 32.77
CA VAL A 691 -30.57 -10.81 33.05
C VAL A 691 -29.62 -12.02 33.15
N MET A 692 -30.02 -13.04 33.91
CA MET A 692 -29.22 -14.25 34.06
C MET A 692 -29.07 -15.01 32.74
N GLU A 693 -30.13 -15.05 31.93
CA GLU A 693 -30.13 -15.65 30.60
C GLU A 693 -29.12 -14.96 29.67
N LEU A 694 -29.19 -13.64 29.54
CA LEU A 694 -28.28 -12.89 28.67
C LEU A 694 -26.83 -13.00 29.13
N LYS A 695 -26.59 -12.94 30.44
CA LYS A 695 -25.26 -13.18 31.02
C LYS A 695 -24.73 -14.59 30.71
N ALA A 696 -25.58 -15.62 30.90
CA ALA A 696 -25.21 -16.99 30.58
C ALA A 696 -24.93 -17.19 29.08
N ARG A 697 -25.73 -16.58 28.19
CA ARG A 697 -25.52 -16.62 26.73
C ARG A 697 -24.21 -15.96 26.32
N GLY A 698 -23.89 -14.81 26.90
CA GLY A 698 -22.62 -14.10 26.65
C GLY A 698 -21.39 -14.94 27.00
N PHE A 699 -21.51 -15.82 28.00
CA PHE A 699 -20.44 -16.73 28.43
C PHE A 699 -20.55 -18.15 27.82
N SER A 700 -21.48 -18.38 26.88
CA SER A 700 -21.72 -19.67 26.22
C SER A 700 -21.39 -19.66 24.72
N ILE A 701 -20.69 -18.64 24.23
CA ILE A 701 -20.41 -18.45 22.80
C ILE A 701 -19.50 -19.54 22.23
N ASP A 702 -19.78 -19.94 21.00
CA ASP A 702 -19.12 -21.03 20.29
C ASP A 702 -18.81 -20.63 18.82
N PRO A 703 -17.53 -20.66 18.38
CA PRO A 703 -16.33 -20.99 19.17
C PRO A 703 -15.97 -19.90 20.19
N GLU A 704 -15.30 -20.29 21.27
CA GLU A 704 -14.74 -19.35 22.23
C GLU A 704 -13.60 -18.53 21.58
N PRO A 705 -13.59 -17.18 21.70
CA PRO A 705 -12.51 -16.37 21.16
C PRO A 705 -11.14 -16.78 21.75
N THR A 706 -10.16 -17.04 20.89
CA THR A 706 -8.80 -17.44 21.29
C THR A 706 -8.07 -16.35 22.07
N GLY A 707 -8.16 -16.38 23.40
CA GLY A 707 -7.54 -15.38 24.29
C GLY A 707 -8.46 -14.90 25.41
N LEU A 708 -9.78 -15.11 25.30
CA LEU A 708 -10.71 -14.81 26.38
C LEU A 708 -10.66 -15.90 27.48
N ARG A 709 -10.25 -17.13 27.15
CA ARG A 709 -9.89 -18.18 28.11
C ARG A 709 -10.87 -18.32 29.28
N MET A 710 -12.16 -18.24 29.00
CA MET A 710 -13.23 -18.40 29.98
C MET A 710 -13.76 -19.83 29.90
N LEU A 711 -14.24 -20.35 31.01
CA LEU A 711 -14.97 -21.62 30.95
C LEU A 711 -16.31 -21.42 30.24
N LYS A 712 -16.71 -22.40 29.41
CA LYS A 712 -18.01 -22.38 28.74
C LYS A 712 -19.14 -22.46 29.76
N CYS A 713 -20.01 -21.45 29.79
CA CYS A 713 -21.21 -21.46 30.62
C CYS A 713 -22.26 -22.41 30.02
N LEU A 714 -22.75 -23.36 30.80
CA LEU A 714 -23.79 -24.33 30.41
C LEU A 714 -25.22 -23.83 30.73
N GLY A 715 -25.29 -22.76 31.52
CA GLY A 715 -26.51 -22.15 32.04
C GLY A 715 -26.40 -21.81 33.51
N PHE A 716 -27.53 -21.57 34.16
CA PHE A 716 -27.60 -21.19 35.56
C PHE A 716 -28.73 -21.93 36.28
N VAL A 717 -28.59 -22.12 37.59
CA VAL A 717 -29.63 -22.71 38.47
C VAL A 717 -30.10 -21.67 39.47
N GLU A 718 -31.35 -21.78 39.92
CA GLU A 718 -31.86 -20.99 41.04
C GLU A 718 -31.78 -21.79 42.36
N GLU A 719 -31.31 -21.14 43.43
CA GLU A 719 -31.29 -21.71 44.78
C GLU A 719 -32.27 -20.94 45.66
N ALA A 720 -33.41 -21.55 45.98
CA ALA A 720 -34.57 -20.94 46.64
C ALA A 720 -34.40 -20.51 48.12
N GLY A 721 -33.17 -20.37 48.64
CA GLY A 721 -32.91 -19.80 49.97
C GLY A 721 -33.43 -20.57 51.19
N ASN A 722 -33.86 -21.83 51.03
CA ASN A 722 -34.37 -22.64 52.14
C ASN A 722 -33.22 -23.25 52.98
N GLN A 723 -33.49 -23.54 54.26
CA GLN A 723 -32.56 -24.24 55.19
C GLN A 723 -31.23 -23.51 55.47
N GLY A 724 -31.26 -22.17 55.59
CA GLY A 724 -30.09 -21.37 55.96
C GLY A 724 -29.16 -20.99 54.80
N ARG A 725 -29.56 -21.24 53.55
CA ARG A 725 -28.86 -20.78 52.35
C ARG A 725 -29.42 -19.42 51.90
N ARG A 726 -28.58 -18.57 51.31
CA ARG A 726 -29.05 -17.31 50.70
C ARG A 726 -29.74 -17.63 49.38
N HIS A 727 -30.85 -16.96 49.08
CA HIS A 727 -31.48 -17.00 47.76
C HIS A 727 -30.44 -16.53 46.73
N GLY A 728 -30.34 -17.16 45.56
CA GLY A 728 -29.30 -16.85 44.57
C GLY A 728 -29.42 -17.59 43.26
N TYR A 729 -28.55 -17.23 42.32
CA TYR A 729 -28.32 -17.93 41.06
C TYR A 729 -26.91 -18.54 41.02
N GLY A 730 -26.79 -19.78 40.59
CA GLY A 730 -25.51 -20.48 40.40
C GLY A 730 -25.21 -20.65 38.92
N PHE A 731 -24.19 -19.96 38.40
CA PHE A 731 -23.73 -20.16 37.02
C PHE A 731 -22.90 -21.43 36.92
N LEU A 732 -23.19 -22.26 35.93
CA LEU A 732 -22.58 -23.57 35.71
C LEU A 732 -21.53 -23.48 34.60
N TYR A 733 -20.27 -23.64 34.94
CA TYR A 733 -19.16 -23.58 34.00
C TYR A 733 -18.58 -24.96 33.75
N LYS A 734 -18.54 -25.39 32.49
CA LYS A 734 -17.96 -26.70 32.10
C LYS A 734 -16.47 -26.70 32.38
N LEU A 735 -15.99 -27.70 33.13
CA LEU A 735 -14.55 -27.90 33.31
C LEU A 735 -13.90 -28.58 32.09
N PRO A 736 -12.62 -28.31 31.79
CA PRO A 736 -11.89 -28.99 30.71
C PRO A 736 -11.80 -30.50 30.93
N GLU A 737 -11.80 -31.28 29.85
CA GLU A 737 -11.83 -32.76 29.88
C GLU A 737 -10.61 -33.38 30.59
N GLN A 738 -9.50 -32.65 30.66
CA GLN A 738 -8.26 -33.04 31.36
C GLN A 738 -8.46 -33.26 32.87
N VAL A 739 -9.59 -32.83 33.44
CA VAL A 739 -9.93 -32.96 34.86
C VAL A 739 -10.84 -34.19 35.12
N GLU A 740 -11.20 -34.96 34.10
CA GLU A 740 -12.05 -36.16 34.20
C GLU A 740 -11.25 -37.43 34.52
N GLY A 741 -10.92 -37.62 35.80
CA GLY A 741 -10.38 -38.87 36.34
C GLY A 741 -11.36 -39.63 37.25
N TYR A 742 -11.05 -40.89 37.59
CA TYR A 742 -11.83 -41.69 38.56
C TYR A 742 -11.96 -41.02 39.94
N CYS A 743 -10.98 -40.22 40.33
CA CYS A 743 -11.01 -39.36 41.51
C CYS A 743 -10.91 -37.89 41.07
N PHE A 744 -11.84 -37.05 41.52
CA PHE A 744 -11.85 -35.63 41.15
C PHE A 744 -10.74 -34.88 41.87
N VAL A 745 -9.84 -34.29 41.09
CA VAL A 745 -8.81 -33.36 41.57
C VAL A 745 -9.24 -31.96 41.12
N PRO A 746 -9.55 -31.03 42.05
CA PRO A 746 -9.90 -29.68 41.68
C PRO A 746 -8.78 -28.98 40.91
N PRO A 747 -9.11 -28.12 39.92
CA PRO A 747 -8.14 -27.26 39.24
C PRO A 747 -7.25 -26.49 40.23
N VAL A 748 -5.97 -26.33 39.85
CA VAL A 748 -4.99 -25.61 40.65
C VAL A 748 -5.12 -24.12 40.39
N THR A 749 -5.25 -23.33 41.44
CA THR A 749 -5.26 -21.86 41.34
C THR A 749 -3.84 -21.29 41.29
N LEU A 750 -3.66 -20.13 40.64
CA LEU A 750 -2.38 -19.40 40.68
C LEU A 750 -1.96 -19.10 42.12
N LYS A 751 -2.90 -18.73 43.00
CA LYS A 751 -2.62 -18.52 44.44
C LYS A 751 -1.96 -19.73 45.10
N GLN A 752 -2.39 -20.95 44.77
CA GLN A 752 -1.77 -22.17 45.29
C GLN A 752 -0.37 -22.37 44.73
N LEU A 753 -0.15 -22.15 43.43
CA LEU A 753 1.16 -22.25 42.81
C LEU A 753 2.16 -21.26 43.42
N LEU A 754 1.73 -20.01 43.65
CA LEU A 754 2.53 -18.98 44.33
C LEU A 754 2.84 -19.38 45.77
N SER A 755 1.90 -20.04 46.47
CA SER A 755 2.11 -20.51 47.84
C SER A 755 3.08 -21.70 47.90
N LEU A 756 3.01 -22.61 46.92
CA LEU A 756 3.93 -23.75 46.78
C LEU A 756 5.36 -23.29 46.47
N GLY A 757 5.52 -22.27 45.62
CA GLY A 757 6.84 -21.72 45.27
C GLY A 757 7.60 -21.07 46.43
N MET A 758 6.95 -20.89 47.57
CA MET A 758 7.54 -20.40 48.81
C MET A 758 7.99 -21.52 49.76
N ASP A 759 7.71 -22.78 49.43
CA ASP A 759 8.15 -23.92 50.23
C ASP A 759 9.67 -24.12 50.08
N ARG A 760 10.37 -23.95 51.20
CA ARG A 760 11.84 -24.07 51.26
C ARG A 760 12.32 -25.50 51.00
N GLN A 761 11.45 -26.51 51.13
CA GLN A 761 11.79 -27.91 50.88
C GLN A 761 11.79 -28.26 49.39
N LEU A 762 10.98 -27.59 48.57
CA LEU A 762 10.83 -27.86 47.14
C LEU A 762 11.80 -27.05 46.26
N GLY A 763 12.39 -25.97 46.77
CA GLY A 763 13.46 -25.23 46.11
C GLY A 763 13.05 -24.59 44.77
N SER A 764 13.93 -24.65 43.76
CA SER A 764 13.70 -24.05 42.44
C SER A 764 12.67 -24.80 41.59
N GLU A 765 12.34 -26.05 41.92
CA GLU A 765 11.39 -26.89 41.16
C GLU A 765 9.92 -26.48 41.37
N SER A 766 9.64 -25.63 42.37
CA SER A 766 8.31 -25.07 42.64
C SER A 766 8.11 -23.64 42.10
N GLN A 767 8.99 -23.16 41.22
CA GLN A 767 8.88 -21.83 40.60
C GLN A 767 8.54 -21.91 39.12
N ALA A 768 7.71 -20.97 38.64
CA ALA A 768 7.50 -20.85 37.21
C ALA A 768 8.80 -20.39 36.51
N PRO A 769 9.15 -21.01 35.37
CA PRO A 769 10.25 -20.54 34.55
C PRO A 769 9.98 -19.10 34.06
N LEU A 770 11.03 -18.35 33.76
CA LEU A 770 10.91 -16.95 33.33
C LEU A 770 9.98 -16.79 32.12
N ARG A 771 10.14 -17.66 31.10
CA ARG A 771 9.24 -17.72 29.95
C ARG A 771 7.79 -17.99 30.36
N GLY A 772 7.58 -18.88 31.34
CA GLY A 772 6.25 -19.18 31.89
C GLY A 772 5.60 -17.95 32.52
N LYS A 773 6.36 -17.14 33.27
CA LYS A 773 5.87 -15.86 33.83
C LYS A 773 5.41 -14.89 32.74
N PHE A 774 6.19 -14.75 31.65
CA PHE A 774 5.84 -13.88 30.53
C PHE A 774 4.61 -14.37 29.77
N LEU A 775 4.52 -15.68 29.49
CA LEU A 775 3.36 -16.28 28.83
C LEU A 775 2.08 -16.10 29.66
N LEU A 776 2.15 -16.33 30.97
CA LEU A 776 1.01 -16.14 31.86
C LEU A 776 0.58 -14.68 31.94
N ALA A 777 1.54 -13.77 32.15
CA ALA A 777 1.26 -12.33 32.23
C ALA A 777 0.61 -11.79 30.95
N HIS A 778 1.17 -12.15 29.78
CA HIS A 778 0.58 -11.78 28.50
C HIS A 778 -0.81 -12.38 28.31
N SER A 779 -1.02 -13.65 28.65
CA SER A 779 -2.34 -14.29 28.53
C SER A 779 -3.42 -13.60 29.37
N LEU A 780 -3.08 -13.17 30.60
CA LEU A 780 -4.00 -12.42 31.46
C LEU A 780 -4.23 -10.98 30.95
N ALA A 781 -3.22 -10.35 30.36
CA ALA A 781 -3.39 -9.03 29.77
C ALA A 781 -4.29 -9.07 28.52
N LEU A 782 -4.09 -10.07 27.65
CA LEU A 782 -4.91 -10.32 26.47
C LEU A 782 -6.37 -10.66 26.82
N PHE A 783 -6.58 -11.37 27.93
CA PHE A 783 -7.93 -11.61 28.45
C PHE A 783 -8.68 -10.29 28.68
N PHE A 784 -8.08 -9.37 29.44
CA PHE A 784 -8.71 -8.09 29.77
C PHE A 784 -8.85 -7.20 28.53
N GLU A 785 -7.90 -7.20 27.61
CA GLU A 785 -8.05 -6.51 26.32
C GLU A 785 -9.33 -6.93 25.60
N LYS A 786 -9.54 -8.25 25.44
CA LYS A 786 -10.73 -8.78 24.77
C LYS A 786 -12.01 -8.54 25.57
N PHE A 787 -11.96 -8.71 26.89
CA PHE A 787 -13.10 -8.51 27.77
C PHE A 787 -13.59 -7.06 27.79
N TYR A 788 -12.66 -6.11 27.72
CA TYR A 788 -12.96 -4.68 27.63
C TYR A 788 -13.43 -4.27 26.24
N THR A 789 -12.95 -4.93 25.18
CA THR A 789 -13.46 -4.74 23.81
C THR A 789 -14.96 -5.08 23.73
N VAL A 790 -15.41 -6.08 24.49
CA VAL A 790 -16.84 -6.41 24.65
C VAL A 790 -17.59 -5.32 25.42
N GLY A 791 -16.92 -4.60 26.33
CA GLY A 791 -17.51 -3.59 27.23
C GLY A 791 -17.92 -4.15 28.59
N CYS A 792 -17.20 -5.14 29.12
CA CYS A 792 -17.50 -5.77 30.40
C CYS A 792 -16.40 -5.52 31.45
N VAL A 793 -16.79 -5.51 32.73
CA VAL A 793 -15.89 -5.48 33.89
C VAL A 793 -16.02 -6.77 34.71
N HIS A 794 -14.93 -7.21 35.33
CA HIS A 794 -14.82 -8.45 36.11
C HIS A 794 -15.15 -8.24 37.59
N GLU A 795 -14.76 -7.10 38.17
CA GLU A 795 -15.02 -6.63 39.55
C GLU A 795 -14.31 -7.37 40.70
N THR A 796 -14.02 -8.66 40.55
CA THR A 796 -13.47 -9.50 41.65
C THR A 796 -12.17 -10.24 41.30
N PHE A 797 -11.36 -9.67 40.42
CA PHE A 797 -10.15 -10.35 39.91
C PHE A 797 -9.03 -10.47 40.97
N SER A 798 -8.46 -11.67 41.11
CA SER A 798 -7.35 -12.00 42.02
C SER A 798 -6.60 -13.24 41.56
N SER A 799 -5.48 -13.61 42.21
CA SER A 799 -4.78 -14.87 41.89
C SER A 799 -5.57 -16.15 42.20
N LYS A 800 -6.73 -16.08 42.85
CA LYS A 800 -7.66 -17.24 42.97
C LYS A 800 -8.48 -17.45 41.70
N ASN A 801 -8.71 -16.39 40.94
CA ASN A 801 -9.53 -16.35 39.73
C ASN A 801 -8.80 -16.92 38.51
N VAL A 802 -7.50 -17.20 38.64
CA VAL A 802 -6.69 -17.82 37.59
C VAL A 802 -6.52 -19.29 37.93
N ILE A 803 -7.14 -20.17 37.15
CA ILE A 803 -7.09 -21.63 37.36
C ILE A 803 -6.41 -22.34 36.19
N PHE A 804 -5.81 -23.49 36.46
CA PHE A 804 -5.16 -24.34 35.47
C PHE A 804 -5.76 -25.74 35.50
N ALA A 805 -5.93 -26.33 34.30
CA ALA A 805 -6.43 -27.69 34.13
C ALA A 805 -5.37 -28.78 34.39
N HIS A 806 -4.11 -28.39 34.63
CA HIS A 806 -2.99 -29.29 34.86
C HIS A 806 -2.64 -29.37 36.35
N THR A 807 -1.99 -30.44 36.76
CA THR A 807 -1.46 -30.59 38.12
C THR A 807 -0.31 -29.61 38.39
N SER A 808 -0.03 -29.30 39.66
CA SER A 808 1.08 -28.42 40.02
C SER A 808 2.43 -28.93 39.48
N LEU A 809 2.63 -30.25 39.47
CA LEU A 809 3.86 -30.87 38.96
C LEU A 809 4.03 -30.67 37.45
N GLU A 810 2.94 -30.85 36.68
CA GLU A 810 2.94 -30.65 35.23
C GLU A 810 3.13 -29.17 34.85
N MET A 811 2.55 -28.26 35.64
CA MET A 811 2.71 -26.81 35.46
C MET A 811 4.18 -26.40 35.56
N PHE A 812 4.92 -26.91 36.56
CA PHE A 812 6.34 -26.58 36.72
C PHE A 812 7.27 -27.34 35.75
N ALA A 813 6.84 -28.49 35.21
CA ALA A 813 7.62 -29.28 34.27
C ALA A 813 7.55 -28.78 32.81
N SER A 814 6.49 -28.06 32.42
CA SER A 814 6.27 -27.59 31.04
C SER A 814 6.21 -26.07 30.94
N THR A 815 6.86 -25.50 29.92
CA THR A 815 6.85 -24.05 29.67
C THR A 815 5.62 -23.56 28.90
N ASN A 816 4.95 -24.44 28.14
CA ASN A 816 3.83 -24.06 27.28
C ASN A 816 2.46 -24.07 27.99
N THR A 817 2.34 -24.72 29.14
CA THR A 817 1.10 -24.77 29.92
C THR A 817 0.71 -23.40 30.51
N TRP A 818 1.70 -22.52 30.69
CA TRP A 818 1.53 -21.18 31.24
C TRP A 818 0.76 -20.20 30.32
N SER A 819 0.62 -20.50 29.02
CA SER A 819 -0.20 -19.72 28.08
C SER A 819 -1.67 -20.18 28.00
N GLN A 820 -2.06 -21.10 28.89
CA GLN A 820 -3.39 -21.69 28.93
C GLN A 820 -4.05 -21.57 30.32
N PRO A 821 -4.02 -20.40 31.00
CA PRO A 821 -4.85 -20.20 32.17
C PRO A 821 -6.33 -20.13 31.76
N TYR A 822 -7.24 -20.45 32.69
CA TYR A 822 -8.62 -20.02 32.61
C TYR A 822 -8.88 -18.93 33.64
N VAL A 823 -9.63 -17.90 33.25
CA VAL A 823 -10.14 -16.87 34.17
C VAL A 823 -11.54 -17.25 34.61
N VAL A 824 -11.81 -17.16 35.91
CA VAL A 824 -13.09 -17.45 36.57
C VAL A 824 -13.40 -16.35 37.59
N GLY A 825 -14.60 -16.30 38.15
CA GLY A 825 -15.03 -15.31 39.14
C GLY A 825 -15.95 -14.24 38.58
N PHE A 826 -16.82 -14.63 37.65
CA PHE A 826 -17.73 -13.74 36.95
C PHE A 826 -19.04 -13.49 37.71
N GLN A 827 -19.18 -13.95 38.96
CA GLN A 827 -20.38 -13.75 39.78
C GLN A 827 -20.79 -12.28 39.88
N LYS A 828 -19.82 -11.35 39.97
CA LYS A 828 -20.05 -9.90 39.98
C LYS A 828 -19.80 -9.21 38.64
N SER A 829 -19.33 -9.94 37.63
CA SER A 829 -19.08 -9.36 36.32
C SER A 829 -20.36 -8.82 35.70
N ARG A 830 -20.25 -7.66 35.04
CA ARG A 830 -21.36 -6.94 34.42
C ARG A 830 -20.88 -6.05 33.26
N PRO A 831 -21.80 -5.53 32.44
CA PRO A 831 -21.47 -4.47 31.48
C PRO A 831 -20.91 -3.21 32.17
N ASP A 832 -20.00 -2.54 31.48
CA ASP A 832 -19.67 -1.15 31.78
C ASP A 832 -20.75 -0.23 31.19
N GLY A 833 -21.08 0.88 31.86
CA GLY A 833 -22.26 1.73 31.60
C GLY A 833 -23.10 2.08 32.84
N GLU A 834 -23.76 3.25 32.81
CA GLU A 834 -24.52 3.83 33.95
C GLU A 834 -25.77 3.04 34.34
N SER A 835 -26.27 2.19 33.44
CA SER A 835 -27.53 1.46 33.58
C SER A 835 -27.50 0.31 34.60
N TRP A 836 -26.31 -0.10 35.06
CA TRP A 836 -26.12 -1.22 35.97
C TRP A 836 -25.56 -0.80 37.33
N ALA A 837 -26.25 -1.19 38.40
CA ALA A 837 -25.84 -0.88 39.77
C ALA A 837 -24.58 -1.67 40.15
N THR A 838 -23.55 -0.99 40.65
CA THR A 838 -22.41 -1.64 41.29
C THR A 838 -22.83 -2.16 42.66
N GLU A 839 -22.62 -3.45 42.93
CA GLU A 839 -23.05 -4.08 44.19
C GLU A 839 -22.15 -3.74 45.41
N GLY A 840 -21.28 -2.74 45.30
CA GLY A 840 -20.28 -2.41 46.32
C GLY A 840 -19.26 -3.54 46.55
N PRO A 841 -18.23 -3.29 47.37
CA PRO A 841 -17.19 -4.28 47.65
C PRO A 841 -17.81 -5.58 48.21
N PRO A 842 -17.24 -6.77 47.91
CA PRO A 842 -17.75 -8.04 48.44
C PRO A 842 -17.78 -8.03 49.97
N ASP A 843 -18.79 -8.65 50.58
CA ASP A 843 -18.82 -8.90 52.03
C ASP A 843 -17.68 -9.85 52.47
N GLU A 844 -16.97 -10.46 51.51
CA GLU A 844 -15.91 -11.43 51.72
C GLU A 844 -14.54 -10.75 51.91
N THR A 845 -13.93 -10.98 53.06
CA THR A 845 -12.63 -10.38 53.47
C THR A 845 -11.46 -10.70 52.54
N ASP A 846 -11.59 -11.74 51.72
CA ASP A 846 -10.51 -12.33 50.93
C ASP A 846 -10.16 -11.59 49.63
N PHE A 847 -11.09 -10.79 49.07
CA PHE A 847 -10.85 -9.99 47.85
C PHE A 847 -10.37 -8.57 48.15
N SER A 848 -10.57 -8.16 49.40
CA SER A 848 -10.39 -6.81 49.87
C SER A 848 -8.96 -6.28 49.60
N GLU A 849 -7.94 -7.16 49.59
CA GLU A 849 -6.54 -6.79 49.31
C GLU A 849 -6.25 -6.42 47.84
N TYR A 850 -7.13 -6.80 46.90
CA TYR A 850 -6.96 -6.57 45.46
C TYR A 850 -7.73 -5.35 44.95
N GLU A 851 -8.53 -4.71 45.81
CA GLU A 851 -9.42 -3.61 45.44
C GLU A 851 -8.67 -2.29 45.26
N HIS A 852 -9.05 -1.52 44.24
CA HIS A 852 -8.52 -0.18 44.03
C HIS A 852 -8.85 0.74 45.22
N PRO A 853 -7.92 1.60 45.69
CA PRO A 853 -8.16 2.46 46.84
C PRO A 853 -9.39 3.37 46.73
N GLU A 854 -9.67 3.91 45.54
CA GLU A 854 -10.81 4.79 45.32
C GLU A 854 -12.14 4.02 45.33
N TYR A 855 -12.17 2.76 44.88
CA TYR A 855 -13.39 1.93 44.92
C TYR A 855 -13.85 1.67 46.36
N ARG A 856 -12.91 1.51 47.29
CA ARG A 856 -13.18 1.30 48.73
C ARG A 856 -13.76 2.52 49.43
N GLU A 857 -13.55 3.70 48.88
CA GLU A 857 -14.12 4.94 49.41
C GLU A 857 -15.58 5.13 48.99
N GLY A 858 -16.10 4.22 48.15
CA GLY A 858 -17.45 4.21 47.63
C GLY A 858 -17.51 4.77 46.21
N GLY A 859 -18.44 4.26 45.39
CA GLY A 859 -18.61 4.68 44.01
C GLY A 859 -18.92 3.51 43.07
N ARG A 860 -19.04 3.83 41.78
CA ARG A 860 -19.25 2.86 40.71
C ARG A 860 -17.93 2.14 40.41
N PHE A 861 -17.99 0.84 40.15
CA PHE A 861 -16.78 0.10 39.75
C PHE A 861 -16.44 0.46 38.31
N LEU A 862 -15.19 0.86 38.08
CA LEU A 862 -14.64 1.29 36.80
C LEU A 862 -13.66 0.25 36.25
N LEU A 863 -13.53 0.22 34.93
CA LEU A 863 -12.52 -0.55 34.19
C LEU A 863 -11.12 -0.52 34.81
N GLU A 864 -10.65 0.67 35.17
CA GLU A 864 -9.31 0.90 35.72
C GLU A 864 -9.06 0.14 37.04
N TYR A 865 -10.13 -0.23 37.76
CA TYR A 865 -10.01 -0.99 39.00
C TYR A 865 -9.69 -2.46 38.72
N ASP A 866 -10.20 -3.03 37.64
CA ASP A 866 -9.79 -4.37 37.17
C ASP A 866 -8.33 -4.35 36.69
N VAL A 867 -7.91 -3.29 36.00
CA VAL A 867 -6.50 -3.11 35.59
C VAL A 867 -5.59 -3.00 36.80
N TYR A 868 -6.02 -2.31 37.86
CA TYR A 868 -5.30 -2.28 39.13
C TYR A 868 -5.17 -3.67 39.77
N SER A 869 -6.27 -4.43 39.84
CA SER A 869 -6.26 -5.80 40.36
C SER A 869 -5.36 -6.72 39.52
N LEU A 870 -5.34 -6.56 38.19
CA LEU A 870 -4.39 -7.24 37.30
C LEU A 870 -2.95 -6.85 37.64
N GLY A 871 -2.66 -5.57 37.86
CA GLY A 871 -1.32 -5.10 38.27
C GLY A 871 -0.81 -5.78 39.55
N LEU A 872 -1.70 -6.02 40.52
CA LEU A 872 -1.36 -6.75 41.74
C LEU A 872 -1.06 -8.23 41.45
N VAL A 873 -1.84 -8.88 40.59
CA VAL A 873 -1.57 -10.28 40.17
C VAL A 873 -0.29 -10.38 39.35
N LEU A 874 0.00 -9.41 38.48
CA LEU A 874 1.26 -9.34 37.73
C LEU A 874 2.47 -9.15 38.65
N LEU A 875 2.32 -8.39 39.74
CA LEU A 875 3.33 -8.27 40.80
C LEU A 875 3.55 -9.62 41.51
N GLU A 876 2.48 -10.35 41.82
CA GLU A 876 2.57 -11.71 42.37
C GLU A 876 3.32 -12.66 41.42
N ILE A 877 3.00 -12.64 40.12
CA ILE A 877 3.66 -13.48 39.09
C ILE A 877 5.14 -13.10 38.94
N GLY A 878 5.45 -11.82 38.85
CA GLY A 878 6.83 -11.36 38.67
C GLY A 878 7.72 -11.79 39.84
N SER A 879 7.24 -11.53 41.06
CA SER A 879 7.94 -11.88 42.30
C SER A 879 7.85 -13.36 42.68
N TRP A 880 6.86 -14.08 42.13
CA TRP A 880 6.44 -15.42 42.54
C TRP A 880 6.06 -15.53 44.03
N ILE A 881 5.43 -14.48 44.57
CA ILE A 881 5.04 -14.37 45.99
C ILE A 881 3.56 -13.96 46.07
N PRO A 882 2.72 -14.63 46.89
CA PRO A 882 1.34 -14.22 47.09
C PRO A 882 1.20 -12.83 47.72
N LEU A 883 0.19 -12.04 47.32
CA LEU A 883 -0.06 -10.67 47.77
C LEU A 883 -0.21 -10.59 49.29
N GLN A 884 -0.83 -11.62 49.88
CA GLN A 884 -1.02 -11.81 51.31
C GLN A 884 0.29 -11.75 52.12
N LYS A 885 1.43 -12.17 51.54
CA LYS A 885 2.73 -12.06 52.21
C LYS A 885 3.25 -10.64 52.27
N PHE A 886 2.85 -9.79 51.32
CA PHE A 886 3.16 -8.36 51.37
C PHE A 886 2.28 -7.67 52.41
N SER A 887 0.97 -7.90 52.41
CA SER A 887 0.03 -7.27 53.35
C SER A 887 0.29 -7.65 54.81
N GLN A 888 0.67 -8.91 55.07
CA GLN A 888 0.90 -9.42 56.42
C GLN A 888 2.25 -9.02 57.06
N LYS A 889 3.11 -8.23 56.40
CA LYS A 889 4.35 -7.75 57.02
C LYS A 889 4.03 -6.78 58.15
N ARG A 890 4.81 -6.84 59.25
CA ARG A 890 4.54 -6.10 60.50
C ARG A 890 4.31 -4.60 60.31
N GLY A 891 4.96 -3.96 59.32
CA GLY A 891 4.79 -2.55 59.01
C GLY A 891 3.68 -2.21 58.00
N HIS A 892 2.97 -3.20 57.45
CA HIS A 892 1.93 -2.99 56.43
C HIS A 892 0.52 -3.32 56.93
N ARG A 893 0.37 -4.17 57.95
CA ARG A 893 -0.93 -4.64 58.47
C ARG A 893 -1.88 -3.52 58.89
N THR A 894 -1.35 -2.35 59.23
CA THR A 894 -2.11 -1.18 59.71
C THR A 894 -2.22 -0.08 58.65
N LEU A 895 -1.69 -0.28 57.44
CA LEU A 895 -1.75 0.71 56.38
C LEU A 895 -3.12 0.69 55.71
N GLY A 896 -3.63 1.88 55.35
CA GLY A 896 -4.76 2.00 54.43
C GLY A 896 -4.38 1.55 53.02
N THR A 897 -5.39 1.36 52.16
CA THR A 897 -5.19 0.85 50.79
C THR A 897 -4.28 1.78 49.96
N ARG A 898 -4.39 3.10 50.15
CA ARG A 898 -3.55 4.10 49.45
C ARG A 898 -2.09 4.02 49.89
N GLU A 899 -1.83 3.95 51.20
CA GLU A 899 -0.49 3.81 51.74
C GLU A 899 0.13 2.47 51.36
N PHE A 900 -0.67 1.40 51.35
CA PHE A 900 -0.21 0.09 50.91
C PHE A 900 0.17 0.09 49.43
N ARG A 901 -0.66 0.67 48.54
CA ARG A 901 -0.34 0.91 47.12
C ARG A 901 0.99 1.64 46.95
N LYS A 902 1.20 2.72 47.71
CA LYS A 902 2.47 3.48 47.67
C LYS A 902 3.67 2.61 48.05
N VAL A 903 3.54 1.79 49.10
CA VAL A 903 4.59 0.85 49.50
C VAL A 903 4.88 -0.20 48.41
N LEU A 904 3.85 -0.69 47.71
CA LEU A 904 4.04 -1.62 46.58
C LEU A 904 4.88 -0.96 45.47
N LEU A 905 4.49 0.24 45.04
CA LEU A 905 5.17 1.01 43.99
C LEU A 905 6.61 1.41 44.36
N GLU A 906 6.85 1.88 45.57
CA GLU A 906 8.19 2.40 45.95
C GLU A 906 9.17 1.29 46.31
N LYS A 907 8.69 0.15 46.84
CA LYS A 907 9.56 -0.88 47.42
C LYS A 907 9.61 -2.19 46.66
N TYR A 908 8.49 -2.61 46.07
CA TYR A 908 8.35 -3.97 45.53
C TYR A 908 8.38 -4.00 44.00
N VAL A 909 7.71 -3.06 43.33
CA VAL A 909 7.76 -2.94 41.86
C VAL A 909 9.21 -2.78 41.35
N PRO A 910 10.08 -1.92 41.93
CA PRO A 910 11.47 -1.78 41.45
C PRO A 910 12.31 -3.06 41.60
N ARG A 911 11.91 -3.97 42.49
CA ARG A 911 12.61 -5.26 42.65
C ARG A 911 12.28 -6.25 41.53
N LEU A 912 11.18 -6.02 40.81
CA LEU A 912 10.83 -6.85 39.66
C LEU A 912 11.88 -6.76 38.56
N GLU A 913 12.58 -5.62 38.42
CA GLU A 913 13.64 -5.45 37.41
C GLU A 913 14.72 -6.53 37.50
N ALA A 914 15.08 -6.95 38.72
CA ALA A 914 16.06 -8.00 38.95
C ALA A 914 15.54 -9.43 38.67
N THR A 915 14.22 -9.62 38.56
CA THR A 915 13.59 -10.95 38.44
C THR A 915 12.95 -11.20 37.08
N VAL A 916 12.35 -10.17 36.47
CA VAL A 916 11.57 -10.25 35.23
C VAL A 916 11.89 -9.10 34.25
N GLY A 917 12.88 -8.26 34.58
CA GLY A 917 13.35 -7.18 33.71
C GLY A 917 12.56 -5.88 33.84
N THR A 918 13.12 -4.83 33.25
CA THR A 918 12.61 -3.45 33.33
C THR A 918 11.28 -3.26 32.60
N VAL A 919 11.11 -3.93 31.45
CA VAL A 919 9.88 -3.86 30.64
C VAL A 919 8.68 -4.36 31.44
N TYR A 920 8.80 -5.53 32.07
CA TYR A 920 7.74 -6.09 32.93
C TYR A 920 7.47 -5.21 34.15
N SER A 921 8.53 -4.72 34.81
CA SER A 921 8.41 -3.82 35.97
C SER A 921 7.61 -2.55 35.64
N LYS A 922 7.86 -1.95 34.47
CA LYS A 922 7.12 -0.78 33.98
C LYS A 922 5.64 -1.08 33.71
N ALA A 923 5.33 -2.24 33.11
CA ALA A 923 3.94 -2.66 32.90
C ALA A 923 3.18 -2.79 34.22
N VAL A 924 3.80 -3.40 35.24
CA VAL A 924 3.23 -3.48 36.59
C VAL A 924 3.05 -2.10 37.23
N SER A 925 4.04 -1.20 37.07
CA SER A 925 3.92 0.18 37.54
C SER A 925 2.73 0.87 36.92
N ALA A 926 2.57 0.79 35.59
CA ALA A 926 1.49 1.45 34.86
C ALA A 926 0.10 1.02 35.37
N CYS A 927 -0.11 -0.27 35.63
CA CYS A 927 -1.36 -0.75 36.24
C CYS A 927 -1.61 -0.18 37.65
N LEU A 928 -0.55 0.10 38.40
CA LEU A 928 -0.63 0.43 39.82
C LEU A 928 -0.44 1.91 40.14
N ASP A 929 0.11 2.75 39.28
CA ASP A 929 0.46 4.16 39.57
C ASP A 929 -0.60 5.17 39.10
N GLY A 930 -1.60 4.71 38.34
CA GLY A 930 -2.69 5.54 37.85
C GLY A 930 -2.32 6.35 36.61
N SER A 931 -1.15 6.10 36.01
CA SER A 931 -0.69 6.74 34.77
C SER A 931 -1.48 6.35 33.51
N LEU A 932 -2.42 5.41 33.65
CA LEU A 932 -3.37 5.05 32.61
C LEU A 932 -4.56 6.04 32.55
N VAL A 933 -4.78 6.86 33.59
CA VAL A 933 -5.89 7.82 33.65
C VAL A 933 -5.40 9.23 33.30
N LEU A 934 -5.69 9.70 32.09
CA LEU A 934 -5.44 11.08 31.68
C LEU A 934 -6.53 12.01 32.24
N ARG A 935 -6.34 12.53 33.45
CA ARG A 935 -7.20 13.61 33.97
C ARG A 935 -6.84 14.93 33.29
N SER A 936 -7.49 15.27 32.18
CA SER A 936 -7.45 16.63 31.64
C SER A 936 -8.84 17.15 31.26
N ASP A 937 -9.24 18.28 31.87
CA ASP A 937 -10.50 18.99 31.65
C ASP A 937 -10.63 19.67 30.25
N LYS A 938 -9.83 19.25 29.26
CA LYS A 938 -9.80 19.85 27.91
C LYS A 938 -9.40 18.85 26.83
N VAL A 939 -10.24 17.88 26.50
CA VAL A 939 -10.13 17.14 25.23
C VAL A 939 -11.55 16.97 24.67
N ALA A 940 -11.71 17.32 23.39
CA ALA A 940 -12.94 17.06 22.63
C ALA A 940 -13.17 15.55 22.51
N SER A 941 -14.43 15.14 22.50
CA SER A 941 -14.94 13.83 22.88
C SER A 941 -14.65 12.63 21.96
N ASP A 942 -13.58 12.58 21.15
CA ASP A 942 -13.40 11.49 20.16
C ASP A 942 -11.99 10.84 20.07
N ASP A 943 -10.97 11.27 20.83
CA ASP A 943 -9.63 10.67 20.75
C ASP A 943 -9.35 9.61 21.84
N LEU A 944 -9.42 8.34 21.46
CA LEU A 944 -9.12 7.17 22.32
C LEU A 944 -7.62 7.06 22.70
N GLU A 945 -6.72 7.79 22.01
CA GLU A 945 -5.32 7.98 22.44
C GLU A 945 -5.26 8.57 23.87
N SER A 946 -6.35 9.19 24.34
CA SER A 946 -6.49 9.71 25.71
C SER A 946 -7.26 8.81 26.70
N SER A 947 -7.70 7.62 26.27
CA SER A 947 -8.52 6.72 27.11
C SER A 947 -7.68 5.72 27.91
N VAL A 948 -8.19 5.33 29.08
CA VAL A 948 -7.59 4.30 29.95
C VAL A 948 -7.33 2.98 29.21
N PHE A 949 -8.21 2.61 28.28
CA PHE A 949 -8.10 1.36 27.52
C PHE A 949 -6.94 1.40 26.50
N GLY A 950 -6.77 2.52 25.79
CA GLY A 950 -5.66 2.70 24.86
C GLY A 950 -4.30 2.65 25.57
N GLU A 951 -4.19 3.36 26.68
CA GLU A 951 -3.00 3.39 27.55
C GLU A 951 -2.69 2.01 28.15
N TYR A 952 -3.72 1.24 28.51
CA TYR A 952 -3.57 -0.13 29.00
C TYR A 952 -2.91 -1.06 27.96
N ILE A 953 -3.38 -1.00 26.71
CA ILE A 953 -2.79 -1.79 25.62
C ILE A 953 -1.32 -1.40 25.41
N GLU A 954 -1.03 -0.10 25.37
CA GLU A 954 0.32 0.42 25.10
C GLU A 954 1.32 0.08 26.21
N LYS A 955 0.96 0.36 27.46
CA LYS A 955 1.87 0.25 28.60
C LYS A 955 1.89 -1.14 29.23
N VAL A 956 0.91 -2.00 28.95
CA VAL A 956 0.75 -3.30 29.61
C VAL A 956 0.71 -4.46 28.61
N VAL A 957 -0.23 -4.46 27.65
CA VAL A 957 -0.41 -5.62 26.76
C VAL A 957 0.79 -5.81 25.83
N ASN A 958 1.14 -4.80 25.02
CA ASN A 958 2.23 -4.93 24.04
C ASN A 958 3.59 -5.25 24.66
N PRO A 959 4.01 -4.59 25.77
CA PRO A 959 5.29 -4.91 26.40
C PRO A 959 5.34 -6.35 26.93
N LEU A 960 4.20 -6.88 27.41
CA LEU A 960 4.12 -8.28 27.86
C LEU A 960 4.08 -9.26 26.68
N GLU A 961 3.45 -8.89 25.56
CA GLU A 961 3.47 -9.66 24.32
C GLU A 961 4.91 -9.83 23.81
N GLU A 962 5.66 -8.72 23.67
CA GLU A 962 7.05 -8.74 23.23
C GLU A 962 7.90 -9.67 24.10
N LEU A 963 7.77 -9.58 25.42
CA LEU A 963 8.47 -10.45 26.37
C LEU A 963 8.07 -11.93 26.20
N SER A 964 6.81 -12.21 25.84
CA SER A 964 6.33 -13.58 25.63
C SER A 964 6.88 -14.23 24.36
N GLN A 965 7.24 -13.43 23.35
CA GLN A 965 7.80 -13.89 22.08
C GLN A 965 9.31 -14.14 22.11
N LEU A 966 10.02 -13.58 23.10
CA LEU A 966 11.46 -13.80 23.27
C LEU A 966 11.79 -15.29 23.34
N ARG A 967 12.73 -15.76 22.53
CA ARG A 967 13.32 -17.11 22.64
C ARG A 967 14.35 -17.10 23.77
N ILE A 968 13.85 -17.17 25.01
CA ILE A 968 14.63 -17.30 26.25
C ILE A 968 14.94 -18.76 26.50
#